data_AF-A0AAW5N513-F1
#
_entry.id   AF-A0AAW5N513-F1
#
_cell.length_a   1.000
_cell.length_b   1.000
_cell.length_c   1.000
_cell.angle_alpha   90.00
_cell.angle_beta   90.00
_cell.angle_gamma   90.00
#
_symmetry.space_group_name_H-M   'P 1'
#
loop_
_entity.id
_entity.type
_entity.pdbx_description
1 polymer ?
#
loop_
_entity_poly.entity_id
_entity_poly.type
_entity_poly.pdbx_seq_one_letter_code
_entity_poly.pdbx_strand_id
1 'polypeptide(L)'
;MILLPFGCSEQTTQHTVRSDYYTRGIGQYPGSPQEDFSPELQPNSTYRNIALLRAAYQSSSYDYNLTAQLVTDGIISTQPPQYLILSTPDGEKPRREREWMIDEGPYSRNTAVGEDTYFQFTLQNYSKKADKVHLRGSVTYQADKAGKGYELICLGSDNGTDWQELGKITGNGLPGKASRFTMHSDPNKQSEKGDLPVRLLDEDITLTQSGDYNHYKIALKMPGAAYWNLTDLNFYLQNEPVELKPSQFFNSTWMSATGQEEWIYVDLGSVSTFDKIILHWINKARQGKIQTSDDAKNWKDIASLPEGGNTTDEIAVKGKARYVRVLMEQPEKKGSYLLSEIEVMGKGGLTPTPATQPAPDGNSLTLSGGNWKLQRASEVKHSGEEIATADFQPEGWITATVPGTVLSSYKNIGAIPDPNYADNQLNISESFFNSNFWYRNEFTVPDNFKNEKVFLNFDGINWKAHVYLNGKKAGDIEGAFIRGNLDVTSLLKPGTNVLAVEIIRNSHIGAIKEKNKQSTDFNGGILGADNPTFHATIGWDWIPTVRGRNIGIWNDVKLVTTGAVTVSDPLIESVLPLPDTTSVQLTARAFVKNHDSKDIKGVLEGSIGDICFEQEVSLKAGEEQEIVFKASDYPQLTMQHPHLWWPKGYGDPYLYDASFTFNTGDKVSDQVNYKAGIRQMTYNEDHQILNMYINGRRFIGRGGNWGFSESNLNYRAREYDAAIAYHADMNFNIMRNWVGMIGDEELYEACDRHGIMVWQDFWLANPADGPDPYYPDMFIANAEDYVRRIRSHASIGLYCGRNEGFPPEIIDKALRRIVRDEHPGMHYIPSSADEVVSGHGPYRMLPAKTYFTLETGNDKFHSERGMPNVLTYEGFKRTYSPEGMWPQSHEWGMHDYTLEGAQGATSFNEIIAKGYGEPQNAKEFAELAQWVNYDGHRSLFESRSKNRMGLLMWMSHSCWPSMVWQTYDYYLEPTAAYFAIKKASEPLHIQWNPATDEVEVVNYSAGTRNNLTAKVQILNMDGSVAWEKTATVNSREDTTEKCIRLEFPENLSQVHFLKLWLTENGNVVSDNFYHRSLEENNYQALKQLPQVSLNCQSEASRNEKGDWTATVTLENPASVPALMIRVNVTGDKDGDQFLPILYSDNYFALLPKEKKVITIRWKDVDTRGNNPTFNISGYNVKEISK
;
A
#
# COMPACT_ATOMS: atom_id res chain seq x y z
N MET A 1 39.75 -0.46 3.85
CA MET A 1 40.22 -0.89 5.19
C MET A 1 41.00 0.24 5.82
N ILE A 2 40.45 0.88 6.84
CA ILE A 2 41.05 1.44 8.07
C ILE A 2 39.86 2.04 8.84
N LEU A 3 39.56 1.43 9.98
CA LEU A 3 38.58 1.88 10.96
C LEU A 3 39.09 3.15 11.65
N LEU A 4 38.23 4.15 11.82
CA LEU A 4 38.43 5.23 12.79
C LEU A 4 37.29 5.18 13.83
N PRO A 5 37.61 5.18 15.14
CA PRO A 5 36.63 5.04 16.22
C PRO A 5 36.00 6.40 16.55
N PHE A 6 34.68 6.43 16.74
CA PHE A 6 34.01 7.57 17.37
C PHE A 6 34.38 7.59 18.85
N GLY A 7 35.10 8.64 19.26
CA GLY A 7 35.47 8.92 20.64
C GLY A 7 34.29 9.48 21.43
N CYS A 8 34.14 8.99 22.66
CA CYS A 8 33.24 9.52 23.68
C CYS A 8 33.46 11.02 23.90
N SER A 9 32.37 11.78 23.84
CA SER A 9 32.19 12.94 24.72
C SER A 9 30.90 12.70 25.51
N GLU A 10 31.05 12.65 26.84
CA GLU A 10 29.97 12.58 27.80
C GLU A 10 29.16 13.89 27.78
N GLN A 11 27.86 13.77 28.13
CA GLN A 11 26.81 14.79 28.09
C GLN A 11 26.12 15.01 26.74
N THR A 12 25.40 14.00 26.27
CA THR A 12 24.10 14.23 25.62
C THR A 12 23.01 13.96 26.63
N THR A 13 22.43 15.02 27.19
CA THR A 13 20.99 15.03 27.42
C THR A 13 20.36 14.59 26.10
N GLN A 14 19.84 13.37 26.01
CA GLN A 14 19.02 12.95 24.88
C GLN A 14 17.89 13.97 24.79
N HIS A 15 17.98 14.85 23.79
CA HIS A 15 16.96 15.84 23.49
C HIS A 15 15.67 15.08 23.20
N THR A 16 14.77 15.04 24.19
CA THR A 16 13.33 14.81 24.02
C THR A 16 12.68 16.10 23.57
N VAL A 17 13.30 16.75 22.59
CA VAL A 17 12.78 17.89 21.88
C VAL A 17 12.59 17.35 20.46
N ARG A 18 11.36 16.97 20.09
CA ARG A 18 11.02 16.81 18.66
C ARG A 18 11.59 18.04 17.95
N SER A 19 12.25 17.86 16.80
CA SER A 19 12.78 18.90 15.89
C SER A 19 11.70 19.89 15.49
N ASP A 20 11.32 20.70 16.46
CA ASP A 20 10.09 21.44 16.57
C ASP A 20 9.99 22.34 15.33
N TYR A 21 8.93 22.12 14.56
CA TYR A 21 8.48 22.86 13.36
C TYR A 21 8.81 22.34 11.94
N TYR A 22 9.59 21.27 11.72
CA TYR A 22 9.93 20.85 10.34
C TYR A 22 9.18 19.60 9.84
N THR A 23 9.60 18.39 10.21
CA THR A 23 8.98 17.10 9.79
C THR A 23 9.22 16.00 10.83
N ARG A 24 8.44 14.91 10.80
CA ARG A 24 8.68 13.69 11.61
C ARG A 24 9.89 12.86 11.17
N GLY A 25 10.42 13.13 9.98
CA GLY A 25 11.54 12.39 9.40
C GLY A 25 11.12 11.48 8.26
N ILE A 26 12.11 10.81 7.68
CA ILE A 26 11.96 10.00 6.47
C ILE A 26 11.19 8.71 6.78
N GLY A 27 10.13 8.42 6.02
CA GLY A 27 9.30 7.23 6.20
C GLY A 27 8.41 7.21 7.44
N GLN A 28 8.26 8.36 8.12
CA GLN A 28 7.42 8.54 9.29
C GLN A 28 6.25 9.45 8.91
N TYR A 29 5.05 8.87 8.79
CA TYR A 29 3.87 9.54 8.26
C TYR A 29 2.76 9.71 9.33
N PRO A 30 1.95 10.80 9.25
CA PRO A 30 2.10 11.93 8.34
C PRO A 30 3.36 12.74 8.68
N GLY A 31 4.09 13.16 7.66
CA GLY A 31 5.39 13.78 7.84
C GLY A 31 5.30 15.26 8.22
N SER A 32 4.13 15.88 8.03
CA SER A 32 3.80 17.24 8.47
C SER A 32 3.36 17.25 9.95
N PRO A 33 4.06 17.98 10.84
CA PRO A 33 3.62 18.09 12.24
C PRO A 33 2.24 18.73 12.42
N GLN A 34 1.76 19.51 11.45
CA GLN A 34 0.44 20.14 11.48
C GLN A 34 -0.70 19.16 11.13
N GLU A 35 -0.38 18.05 10.45
CA GLU A 35 -1.33 17.02 10.04
C GLU A 35 -1.19 15.74 10.92
N ASP A 36 -0.24 15.74 11.86
CA ASP A 36 0.06 14.64 12.77
C ASP A 36 -0.71 14.76 14.08
N PHE A 37 -1.70 13.88 14.26
CA PHE A 37 -2.47 13.75 15.50
C PHE A 37 -2.03 12.56 16.36
N SER A 38 -0.83 12.00 16.11
CA SER A 38 -0.27 10.96 16.97
C SER A 38 0.08 11.51 18.37
N PRO A 39 -0.10 10.70 19.43
CA PRO A 39 0.33 11.10 20.76
C PRO A 39 1.84 11.32 20.84
N GLU A 40 2.25 12.25 21.69
CA GLU A 40 3.65 12.48 22.00
C GLU A 40 4.09 11.58 23.17
N LEU A 41 5.20 10.86 23.00
CA LEU A 41 5.78 10.03 24.06
C LEU A 41 6.67 10.88 24.97
N GLN A 42 6.23 11.06 26.21
CA GLN A 42 6.91 11.90 27.20
C GLN A 42 7.59 11.04 28.29
N PRO A 43 8.79 11.40 28.77
CA PRO A 43 9.44 10.73 29.89
C PRO A 43 8.58 10.72 31.15
N ASN A 44 8.55 9.59 31.85
CA ASN A 44 7.79 9.43 33.09
C ASN A 44 8.65 8.82 34.20
N SER A 45 8.70 9.45 35.37
CA SER A 45 9.52 8.99 36.50
C SER A 45 8.73 8.32 37.63
N THR A 46 7.42 8.11 37.44
CA THR A 46 6.57 7.38 38.40
C THR A 46 6.95 5.91 38.46
N TYR A 47 6.86 5.32 39.66
CA TYR A 47 7.14 3.90 39.86
C TYR A 47 5.94 3.06 39.40
N ARG A 48 6.12 2.22 38.39
CA ARG A 48 5.05 1.42 37.74
C ARG A 48 5.65 0.24 36.96
N ASN A 49 4.79 -0.55 36.31
CA ASN A 49 5.22 -1.43 35.23
C ASN A 49 5.65 -0.58 34.02
N ILE A 50 6.96 -0.43 33.79
CA ILE A 50 7.52 0.32 32.66
C ILE A 50 7.55 -0.48 31.36
N ALA A 51 7.26 -1.77 31.40
CA ALA A 51 7.10 -2.62 30.21
C ALA A 51 5.67 -2.59 29.65
N LEU A 52 4.68 -2.13 30.43
CA LEU A 52 3.29 -2.04 29.98
C LEU A 52 3.18 -1.22 28.69
N LEU A 53 2.51 -1.81 27.70
CA LEU A 53 2.28 -1.27 26.36
C LEU A 53 3.59 -0.81 25.71
N ARG A 54 4.64 -1.62 25.80
CA ARG A 54 5.92 -1.44 25.11
C ARG A 54 6.14 -2.54 24.07
N ALA A 55 6.79 -2.18 22.97
CA ALA A 55 7.17 -3.14 21.94
C ALA A 55 8.01 -4.29 22.52
N ALA A 56 7.62 -5.51 22.14
CA ALA A 56 8.32 -6.74 22.50
C ALA A 56 8.70 -7.51 21.23
N TYR A 57 9.79 -8.27 21.35
CA TYR A 57 10.41 -9.03 20.27
C TYR A 57 10.76 -10.42 20.76
N GLN A 58 10.69 -11.41 19.88
CA GLN A 58 10.89 -12.83 20.21
C GLN A 58 11.92 -13.48 19.29
N SER A 59 12.50 -14.60 19.75
CA SER A 59 13.25 -15.53 18.90
C SER A 59 12.34 -16.26 17.92
N SER A 60 11.15 -16.64 18.36
CA SER A 60 10.16 -17.36 17.55
C SER A 60 8.75 -17.21 18.13
N SER A 61 7.73 -17.52 17.33
CA SER A 61 6.38 -17.81 17.81
C SER A 61 5.83 -19.05 17.14
N TYR A 62 4.96 -19.75 17.85
CA TYR A 62 4.31 -20.95 17.36
C TYR A 62 3.41 -20.68 16.14
N ASP A 63 2.64 -19.59 16.21
CA ASP A 63 1.76 -19.12 15.15
C ASP A 63 1.77 -17.57 15.04
N TYR A 64 0.80 -16.98 14.33
CA TYR A 64 0.64 -15.52 14.19
C TYR A 64 -0.23 -14.90 15.28
N ASN A 65 -0.80 -15.70 16.18
CA ASN A 65 -1.69 -15.27 17.25
C ASN A 65 -0.93 -15.13 18.57
N LEU A 66 0.01 -16.02 18.84
CA LEU A 66 0.72 -16.15 20.12
C LEU A 66 2.10 -15.48 20.08
N THR A 67 2.12 -14.16 19.85
CA THR A 67 3.33 -13.38 19.56
C THR A 67 3.80 -12.52 20.74
N ALA A 68 5.03 -11.99 20.62
CA ALA A 68 5.71 -11.24 21.66
C ALA A 68 4.90 -10.06 22.21
N GLN A 69 4.19 -9.33 21.35
CA GLN A 69 3.40 -8.15 21.72
C GLN A 69 2.43 -8.39 22.89
N LEU A 70 1.96 -9.62 23.06
CA LEU A 70 1.01 -9.97 24.11
C LEU A 70 1.61 -9.89 25.51
N VAL A 71 2.93 -10.06 25.68
CA VAL A 71 3.54 -10.08 27.02
C VAL A 71 3.65 -8.72 27.70
N THR A 72 3.19 -7.67 27.03
CA THR A 72 3.20 -6.30 27.53
C THR A 72 1.85 -5.63 27.38
N ASP A 73 0.78 -6.36 27.01
CA ASP A 73 -0.54 -5.77 26.83
C ASP A 73 -1.29 -5.55 28.15
N GLY A 74 -0.77 -6.07 29.27
CA GLY A 74 -1.32 -5.93 30.60
C GLY A 74 -2.44 -6.93 30.92
N ILE A 75 -2.70 -7.91 30.05
CA ILE A 75 -3.73 -8.92 30.21
C ILE A 75 -3.08 -10.24 30.68
N ILE A 76 -3.40 -10.67 31.89
CA ILE A 76 -2.87 -11.90 32.46
C ILE A 76 -3.83 -13.07 32.19
N SER A 77 -3.39 -13.97 31.32
CA SER A 77 -4.03 -15.24 31.00
C SER A 77 -3.41 -16.38 31.79
N THR A 78 -4.26 -17.26 32.34
CA THR A 78 -3.81 -18.47 33.07
C THR A 78 -4.21 -19.77 32.36
N GLN A 79 -4.92 -19.67 31.23
CA GLN A 79 -5.45 -20.81 30.50
C GLN A 79 -4.59 -21.12 29.28
N PRO A 80 -4.34 -22.40 28.96
CA PRO A 80 -3.66 -22.78 27.72
C PRO A 80 -4.35 -22.15 26.49
N PRO A 81 -3.58 -21.56 25.55
CA PRO A 81 -4.14 -20.96 24.35
C PRO A 81 -4.62 -22.02 23.36
N GLN A 82 -5.60 -21.63 22.54
CA GLN A 82 -6.05 -22.41 21.40
C GLN A 82 -5.07 -22.26 20.24
N TYR A 83 -4.67 -23.37 19.63
CA TYR A 83 -3.83 -23.36 18.43
C TYR A 83 -4.08 -24.58 17.55
N LEU A 84 -3.69 -24.48 16.28
CA LEU A 84 -3.95 -25.51 15.27
C LEU A 84 -2.66 -26.22 14.85
N ILE A 85 -2.72 -27.54 14.73
CA ILE A 85 -1.72 -28.35 14.03
C ILE A 85 -2.37 -28.96 12.79
N LEU A 86 -1.71 -28.81 11.65
CA LEU A 86 -2.00 -29.58 10.45
C LEU A 86 -0.88 -30.59 10.23
N SER A 87 -1.22 -31.87 10.04
CA SER A 87 -0.25 -32.91 9.71
C SER A 87 -0.69 -33.80 8.55
N THR A 88 0.30 -34.35 7.85
CA THR A 88 0.17 -35.42 6.86
C THR A 88 0.97 -36.63 7.33
N PRO A 89 0.98 -37.78 6.62
CA PRO A 89 1.89 -38.89 6.96
C PRO A 89 3.37 -38.50 7.07
N ASP A 90 3.78 -37.42 6.39
CA ASP A 90 5.16 -36.92 6.39
C ASP A 90 5.50 -36.05 7.62
N GLY A 91 4.51 -35.69 8.44
CA GLY A 91 4.69 -34.90 9.66
C GLY A 91 3.84 -33.63 9.72
N GLU A 92 4.15 -32.75 10.67
CA GLU A 92 3.49 -31.45 10.83
C GLU A 92 3.87 -30.48 9.71
N LYS A 93 2.88 -29.70 9.26
CA LYS A 93 3.08 -28.63 8.29
C LYS A 93 3.65 -27.38 8.99
N PRO A 94 4.53 -26.62 8.30
CA PRO A 94 5.09 -25.39 8.84
C PRO A 94 3.98 -24.35 9.08
N ARG A 95 4.20 -23.41 10.02
CA ARG A 95 3.22 -22.42 10.48
C ARG A 95 2.37 -21.83 9.35
N ARG A 96 3.00 -21.35 8.28
CA ARG A 96 2.31 -20.68 7.16
C ARG A 96 1.28 -21.57 6.44
N GLU A 97 1.46 -22.89 6.45
CA GLU A 97 0.65 -23.81 5.65
C GLU A 97 -0.52 -24.40 6.44
N ARG A 98 -0.56 -24.19 7.76
CA ARG A 98 -1.53 -24.84 8.66
C ARG A 98 -2.97 -24.43 8.39
N GLU A 99 -3.18 -23.22 7.90
CA GLU A 99 -4.50 -22.62 7.68
C GLU A 99 -4.94 -22.59 6.20
N TRP A 100 -4.05 -22.93 5.25
CA TRP A 100 -4.28 -22.81 3.80
C TRP A 100 -5.46 -23.59 3.21
N MET A 101 -6.01 -24.57 3.93
CA MET A 101 -7.21 -25.31 3.49
C MET A 101 -8.48 -24.85 4.20
N ILE A 102 -8.37 -23.95 5.18
CA ILE A 102 -9.49 -23.45 6.00
C ILE A 102 -9.56 -21.92 5.96
N ASP A 103 -8.99 -21.32 4.91
CA ASP A 103 -9.00 -19.87 4.64
C ASP A 103 -10.17 -19.45 3.72
N GLU A 104 -11.20 -20.31 3.64
CA GLU A 104 -12.51 -20.06 3.02
C GLU A 104 -12.48 -19.79 1.51
N GLY A 105 -11.53 -20.39 0.80
CA GLY A 105 -11.64 -20.49 -0.66
C GLY A 105 -10.44 -21.19 -1.30
N PRO A 106 -10.41 -21.33 -2.63
CA PRO A 106 -9.39 -22.10 -3.33
C PRO A 106 -8.09 -21.31 -3.52
N TYR A 107 -7.72 -20.47 -2.56
CA TYR A 107 -6.65 -19.49 -2.69
C TYR A 107 -5.29 -20.07 -2.35
N SER A 108 -5.23 -21.14 -1.55
CA SER A 108 -3.98 -21.77 -1.14
C SER A 108 -4.10 -23.28 -1.25
N ARG A 109 -3.00 -24.03 -1.15
CA ARG A 109 -3.06 -25.49 -1.31
C ARG A 109 -2.08 -26.23 -0.43
N ASN A 110 -2.52 -27.36 0.11
CA ASN A 110 -1.66 -28.34 0.76
C ASN A 110 -1.60 -29.63 -0.06
N THR A 111 -0.40 -30.24 -0.08
CA THR A 111 -0.15 -31.50 -0.79
C THR A 111 0.10 -32.65 0.19
N ALA A 112 -0.50 -33.80 -0.10
CA ALA A 112 -0.23 -35.08 0.56
C ALA A 112 0.05 -36.17 -0.50
N VAL A 113 1.12 -36.94 -0.31
CA VAL A 113 1.60 -37.93 -1.28
C VAL A 113 1.04 -39.32 -0.96
N GLY A 114 0.75 -40.12 -1.99
CA GLY A 114 0.43 -41.54 -1.88
C GLY A 114 -1.03 -41.93 -2.15
N GLU A 115 -1.24 -43.25 -2.24
CA GLU A 115 -2.55 -43.89 -2.52
C GLU A 115 -3.43 -44.07 -1.30
N ASP A 116 -2.86 -44.05 -0.10
CA ASP A 116 -3.53 -44.04 1.20
C ASP A 116 -2.83 -42.98 2.06
N THR A 117 -3.42 -41.80 2.13
CA THR A 117 -2.83 -40.62 2.77
C THR A 117 -3.90 -39.83 3.53
N TYR A 118 -3.50 -38.79 4.25
CA TYR A 118 -4.46 -37.96 4.98
C TYR A 118 -3.98 -36.53 5.22
N PHE A 119 -4.96 -35.68 5.51
CA PHE A 119 -4.76 -34.41 6.23
C PHE A 119 -5.43 -34.52 7.60
N GLN A 120 -4.70 -34.18 8.66
CA GLN A 120 -5.21 -34.20 10.02
C GLN A 120 -5.11 -32.82 10.64
N PHE A 121 -6.25 -32.26 11.04
CA PHE A 121 -6.36 -31.07 11.85
C PHE A 121 -6.45 -31.49 13.32
N THR A 122 -5.57 -30.96 14.15
CA THR A 122 -5.61 -31.14 15.59
C THR A 122 -5.85 -29.78 16.24
N LEU A 123 -7.02 -29.65 16.85
CA LEU A 123 -7.53 -28.48 17.55
C LEU A 123 -7.05 -28.54 19.01
N GLN A 124 -5.95 -27.87 19.33
CA GLN A 124 -5.35 -27.94 20.67
C GLN A 124 -6.07 -26.99 21.61
N ASN A 125 -6.61 -27.51 22.72
CA ASN A 125 -7.38 -26.79 23.74
C ASN A 125 -8.75 -26.26 23.27
N TYR A 126 -9.32 -26.83 22.21
CA TYR A 126 -10.71 -26.59 21.79
C TYR A 126 -11.24 -27.77 20.96
N SER A 127 -12.56 -27.82 20.82
CA SER A 127 -13.27 -28.78 19.99
C SER A 127 -14.27 -28.04 19.11
N LYS A 128 -14.63 -28.64 17.98
CA LYS A 128 -15.65 -28.12 17.07
C LYS A 128 -16.57 -29.25 16.64
N LYS A 129 -17.79 -28.88 16.27
CA LYS A 129 -18.79 -29.77 15.72
C LYS A 129 -19.08 -29.38 14.28
N ALA A 130 -19.23 -30.39 13.43
CA ALA A 130 -19.65 -30.24 12.04
C ALA A 130 -20.62 -31.36 11.66
N ASP A 131 -21.50 -31.09 10.71
CA ASP A 131 -22.39 -32.06 10.06
C ASP A 131 -22.08 -32.26 8.57
N LYS A 132 -21.20 -31.44 7.99
CA LYS A 132 -20.73 -31.55 6.61
C LYS A 132 -19.30 -31.03 6.48
N VAL A 133 -18.51 -31.69 5.63
CA VAL A 133 -17.21 -31.20 5.15
C VAL A 133 -17.29 -31.04 3.64
N HIS A 134 -17.00 -29.84 3.16
CA HIS A 134 -16.80 -29.58 1.74
C HIS A 134 -15.31 -29.72 1.43
N LEU A 135 -14.97 -30.46 0.39
CA LEU A 135 -13.58 -30.65 -0.05
C LEU A 135 -13.45 -30.24 -1.52
N ARG A 136 -12.51 -29.32 -1.78
CA ARG A 136 -12.10 -28.94 -3.14
C ARG A 136 -10.61 -29.16 -3.34
N GLY A 137 -10.24 -29.62 -4.52
CA GLY A 137 -8.85 -29.84 -4.86
C GLY A 137 -8.64 -30.67 -6.11
N SER A 138 -7.57 -31.45 -6.14
CA SER A 138 -7.26 -32.36 -7.24
C SER A 138 -6.48 -33.59 -6.78
N VAL A 139 -6.57 -34.66 -7.57
CA VAL A 139 -5.72 -35.84 -7.44
C VAL A 139 -4.96 -36.10 -8.74
N THR A 140 -3.64 -36.21 -8.64
CA THR A 140 -2.77 -36.64 -9.74
C THR A 140 -2.49 -38.13 -9.61
N TYR A 141 -2.59 -38.91 -10.69
CA TYR A 141 -2.56 -40.37 -10.59
C TYR A 141 -1.89 -41.09 -11.77
N GLN A 142 -1.51 -42.35 -11.56
CA GLN A 142 -0.96 -43.25 -12.56
C GLN A 142 -2.09 -44.04 -13.23
N ALA A 143 -2.33 -43.79 -14.53
CA ALA A 143 -3.46 -44.32 -15.26
C ALA A 143 -3.53 -45.86 -15.28
N ASP A 144 -2.38 -46.52 -15.33
CA ASP A 144 -2.23 -47.98 -15.32
C ASP A 144 -2.60 -48.62 -13.98
N LYS A 145 -2.72 -47.83 -12.90
CA LYS A 145 -2.98 -48.32 -11.54
C LYS A 145 -4.33 -47.91 -10.95
N ALA A 146 -5.02 -46.93 -11.55
CA ALA A 146 -6.13 -46.23 -10.89
C ALA A 146 -7.54 -46.85 -11.00
N GLY A 147 -7.71 -48.01 -11.63
CA GLY A 147 -9.03 -48.63 -11.84
C GLY A 147 -9.65 -49.37 -10.64
N LYS A 148 -9.18 -49.15 -9.40
CA LYS A 148 -9.52 -50.00 -8.22
C LYS A 148 -10.42 -49.33 -7.17
N GLY A 149 -11.22 -48.33 -7.55
CA GLY A 149 -12.12 -47.60 -6.66
C GLY A 149 -11.43 -46.56 -5.76
N TYR A 150 -12.21 -45.76 -5.05
CA TYR A 150 -11.72 -44.71 -4.16
C TYR A 150 -12.58 -44.57 -2.89
N GLU A 151 -11.99 -44.04 -1.83
CA GLU A 151 -12.66 -43.63 -0.59
C GLU A 151 -12.14 -42.26 -0.13
N LEU A 152 -13.06 -41.35 0.20
CA LEU A 152 -12.78 -40.09 0.90
C LEU A 152 -13.52 -40.15 2.23
N ILE A 153 -12.79 -40.17 3.35
CA ILE A 153 -13.37 -40.48 4.66
C ILE A 153 -13.06 -39.34 5.63
N CYS A 154 -14.08 -38.80 6.28
CA CYS A 154 -13.91 -37.89 7.41
C CYS A 154 -13.99 -38.69 8.72
N LEU A 155 -12.92 -38.61 9.51
CA LEU A 155 -12.77 -39.27 10.80
C LEU A 155 -12.69 -38.21 11.91
N GLY A 156 -13.35 -38.50 13.04
CA GLY A 156 -13.30 -37.70 14.27
C GLY A 156 -12.60 -38.46 15.40
N SER A 157 -11.91 -37.74 16.28
CA SER A 157 -11.32 -38.33 17.49
C SER A 157 -11.16 -37.27 18.58
N ASP A 158 -11.31 -37.69 19.84
CA ASP A 158 -11.07 -36.85 21.03
C ASP A 158 -9.61 -36.92 21.50
N ASN A 159 -8.88 -37.99 21.16
CA ASN A 159 -7.52 -38.27 21.63
C ASN A 159 -6.48 -38.46 20.52
N GLY A 160 -6.91 -38.43 19.25
CA GLY A 160 -6.06 -38.57 18.08
C GLY A 160 -5.62 -40.01 17.78
N THR A 161 -6.04 -41.00 18.59
CA THR A 161 -5.71 -42.42 18.41
C THR A 161 -6.95 -43.28 18.13
N ASP A 162 -8.07 -43.01 18.79
CA ASP A 162 -9.33 -43.72 18.63
C ASP A 162 -10.19 -42.95 17.62
N TRP A 163 -10.24 -43.45 16.38
CA TRP A 163 -10.90 -42.78 15.27
C TRP A 163 -12.30 -43.34 15.01
N GLN A 164 -13.26 -42.43 14.88
CA GLN A 164 -14.65 -42.72 14.52
C GLN A 164 -14.93 -42.23 13.09
N GLU A 165 -15.52 -43.08 12.26
CA GLU A 165 -15.99 -42.67 10.92
C GLU A 165 -17.22 -41.77 11.06
N LEU A 166 -17.07 -40.49 10.69
CA LEU A 166 -18.15 -39.51 10.75
C LEU A 166 -18.98 -39.52 9.47
N GLY A 167 -18.30 -39.68 8.33
CA GLY A 167 -18.91 -39.76 7.00
C GLY A 167 -17.88 -40.15 5.95
N LYS A 168 -18.35 -40.62 4.79
CA LYS A 168 -17.50 -40.96 3.65
C LYS A 168 -18.19 -40.87 2.31
N ILE A 169 -17.38 -40.75 1.26
CA ILE A 169 -17.75 -40.93 -0.14
C ILE A 169 -16.92 -42.09 -0.68
N THR A 170 -17.56 -43.04 -1.37
CA THR A 170 -16.88 -44.19 -1.98
C THR A 170 -17.39 -44.43 -3.39
N GLY A 171 -16.52 -44.88 -4.29
CA GLY A 171 -16.93 -45.25 -5.64
C GLY A 171 -16.04 -46.32 -6.26
N ASN A 172 -16.60 -47.10 -7.20
CA ASN A 172 -15.88 -48.16 -7.92
C ASN A 172 -15.01 -47.61 -9.08
N GLY A 173 -15.08 -46.30 -9.36
CA GLY A 173 -14.35 -45.62 -10.42
C GLY A 173 -13.27 -44.68 -9.88
N LEU A 174 -13.12 -43.52 -10.51
CA LEU A 174 -12.22 -42.45 -10.08
C LEU A 174 -13.03 -41.29 -9.47
N PRO A 175 -12.52 -40.56 -8.46
CA PRO A 175 -13.21 -39.44 -7.84
C PRO A 175 -13.23 -38.20 -8.76
N GLY A 176 -14.21 -37.32 -8.56
CA GLY A 176 -14.27 -36.04 -9.25
C GLY A 176 -14.27 -36.11 -10.79
N LYS A 177 -13.96 -34.97 -11.43
CA LYS A 177 -14.03 -34.78 -12.88
C LYS A 177 -12.64 -34.83 -13.52
N ALA A 178 -12.53 -35.41 -14.72
CA ALA A 178 -11.26 -35.47 -15.43
C ALA A 178 -10.80 -34.04 -15.77
N SER A 179 -9.55 -33.71 -15.48
CA SER A 179 -8.94 -32.46 -15.88
C SER A 179 -8.37 -32.56 -17.30
N ARG A 180 -8.37 -31.44 -18.02
CA ARG A 180 -7.63 -31.30 -19.29
C ARG A 180 -6.12 -31.10 -19.06
N PHE A 181 -5.72 -30.77 -17.83
CA PHE A 181 -4.34 -30.53 -17.45
C PHE A 181 -3.70 -31.81 -16.92
N THR A 182 -2.43 -32.00 -17.26
CA THR A 182 -1.57 -33.07 -16.72
C THR A 182 -0.54 -32.47 -15.77
N MET A 183 -0.02 -33.28 -14.86
CA MET A 183 0.97 -32.86 -13.89
C MET A 183 2.19 -33.79 -13.88
N HIS A 184 3.32 -33.30 -13.38
CA HIS A 184 4.52 -34.12 -13.18
C HIS A 184 4.32 -35.09 -12.01
N SER A 185 5.06 -36.20 -12.00
CA SER A 185 5.04 -37.19 -10.92
C SER A 185 5.64 -36.68 -9.60
N ASP A 186 6.47 -35.65 -9.70
CA ASP A 186 6.98 -34.87 -8.57
C ASP A 186 6.13 -33.60 -8.42
N PRO A 187 5.36 -33.43 -7.33
CA PRO A 187 4.52 -32.26 -7.12
C PRO A 187 5.30 -30.95 -7.00
N ASN A 188 6.63 -31.01 -6.82
CA ASN A 188 7.50 -29.83 -6.74
C ASN A 188 7.99 -29.34 -8.12
N LYS A 189 7.75 -30.08 -9.22
CA LYS A 189 8.14 -29.69 -10.58
C LYS A 189 6.94 -29.13 -11.36
N GLN A 190 6.76 -27.81 -11.32
CA GLN A 190 5.57 -27.14 -11.89
C GLN A 190 5.75 -26.56 -13.31
N SER A 191 6.98 -26.49 -13.82
CA SER A 191 7.30 -25.80 -15.10
C SER A 191 7.54 -26.72 -16.30
N GLU A 192 7.49 -28.04 -16.13
CA GLU A 192 7.66 -29.04 -17.20
C GLU A 192 6.30 -29.62 -17.61
N LYS A 193 6.09 -29.93 -18.90
CA LYS A 193 4.89 -30.65 -19.34
C LYS A 193 4.83 -31.99 -18.59
N GLY A 194 3.83 -32.16 -17.73
CA GLY A 194 3.61 -33.40 -17.00
C GLY A 194 2.93 -34.48 -17.84
N ASP A 195 3.16 -35.75 -17.50
CA ASP A 195 2.56 -36.91 -18.18
C ASP A 195 1.45 -37.60 -17.36
N LEU A 196 1.23 -37.19 -16.10
CA LEU A 196 0.21 -37.83 -15.26
C LEU A 196 -1.15 -37.16 -15.41
N PRO A 197 -2.24 -37.94 -15.60
CA PRO A 197 -3.60 -37.41 -15.58
C PRO A 197 -3.99 -36.88 -14.19
N VAL A 198 -4.89 -35.90 -14.19
CA VAL A 198 -5.41 -35.22 -13.00
C VAL A 198 -6.92 -35.31 -12.97
N ARG A 199 -7.52 -35.42 -11.77
CA ARG A 199 -8.96 -35.21 -11.55
C ARG A 199 -9.20 -34.09 -10.56
N LEU A 200 -10.20 -33.26 -10.85
CA LEU A 200 -10.65 -32.15 -9.99
C LEU A 200 -11.72 -32.65 -9.04
N LEU A 201 -11.54 -32.37 -7.75
CA LEU A 201 -12.42 -32.75 -6.64
C LEU A 201 -13.24 -31.52 -6.22
N ASP A 202 -14.54 -31.73 -5.99
CA ASP A 202 -15.49 -30.73 -5.47
C ASP A 202 -16.65 -31.53 -4.87
N GLU A 203 -16.48 -31.98 -3.62
CA GLU A 203 -17.27 -33.05 -3.02
C GLU A 203 -17.74 -32.68 -1.60
N ASP A 204 -18.98 -33.05 -1.26
CA ASP A 204 -19.55 -32.86 0.09
C ASP A 204 -19.62 -34.20 0.84
N ILE A 205 -18.91 -34.30 1.96
CA ILE A 205 -19.01 -35.42 2.89
C ILE A 205 -20.03 -35.06 3.97
N THR A 206 -21.22 -35.68 3.93
CA THR A 206 -22.20 -35.57 5.03
C THR A 206 -21.74 -36.39 6.22
N LEU A 207 -21.69 -35.77 7.40
CA LEU A 207 -21.27 -36.39 8.65
C LEU A 207 -22.50 -36.88 9.42
N THR A 208 -22.68 -38.20 9.44
CA THR A 208 -23.82 -38.87 10.07
C THR A 208 -23.71 -38.97 11.60
N GLN A 209 -22.51 -38.71 12.14
CA GLN A 209 -22.23 -38.69 13.57
C GLN A 209 -21.64 -37.33 13.94
N SER A 210 -22.47 -36.47 14.54
CA SER A 210 -22.10 -35.10 14.87
C SER A 210 -21.67 -35.00 16.34
N GLY A 211 -20.37 -35.16 16.59
CA GLY A 211 -19.72 -34.93 17.89
C GLY A 211 -18.87 -33.65 17.89
N ASP A 212 -18.52 -33.17 19.07
CA ASP A 212 -17.50 -32.14 19.27
C ASP A 212 -16.14 -32.83 19.33
N TYR A 213 -15.33 -32.72 18.27
CA TYR A 213 -14.04 -33.41 18.18
C TYR A 213 -12.88 -32.42 18.24
N ASN A 214 -11.76 -32.88 18.82
CA ASN A 214 -10.50 -32.14 18.86
C ASN A 214 -9.59 -32.53 17.69
N HIS A 215 -9.90 -33.63 17.01
CA HIS A 215 -9.16 -34.10 15.84
C HIS A 215 -10.11 -34.41 14.69
N TYR A 216 -9.83 -33.83 13.54
CA TYR A 216 -10.45 -34.17 12.27
C TYR A 216 -9.40 -34.71 11.32
N LYS A 217 -9.66 -35.89 10.75
CA LYS A 217 -8.77 -36.50 9.74
C LYS A 217 -9.54 -36.81 8.48
N ILE A 218 -9.06 -36.28 7.37
CA ILE A 218 -9.57 -36.58 6.03
C ILE A 218 -8.65 -37.61 5.40
N ALA A 219 -9.07 -38.86 5.41
CA ALA A 219 -8.36 -39.94 4.76
C ALA A 219 -8.73 -40.01 3.28
N LEU A 220 -7.71 -40.05 2.43
CA LEU A 220 -7.81 -40.01 0.97
C LEU A 220 -7.22 -41.30 0.42
N LYS A 221 -8.08 -42.13 -0.19
CA LYS A 221 -7.70 -43.45 -0.68
C LYS A 221 -8.07 -43.62 -2.14
N MET A 222 -7.07 -43.88 -2.98
CA MET A 222 -7.26 -44.28 -4.37
C MET A 222 -5.99 -44.97 -4.86
N PRO A 223 -6.04 -46.27 -5.20
CA PRO A 223 -4.89 -46.96 -5.79
C PRO A 223 -4.34 -46.20 -6.99
N GLY A 224 -3.01 -46.11 -7.08
CA GLY A 224 -2.36 -45.35 -8.15
C GLY A 224 -2.40 -43.83 -8.02
N ALA A 225 -2.99 -43.24 -6.97
CA ALA A 225 -2.79 -41.82 -6.68
C ALA A 225 -1.30 -41.55 -6.42
N ALA A 226 -0.75 -40.54 -7.10
CA ALA A 226 0.61 -40.06 -6.84
C ALA A 226 0.58 -39.07 -5.67
N TYR A 227 -0.31 -38.08 -5.72
CA TYR A 227 -0.51 -37.10 -4.67
C TYR A 227 -1.87 -36.40 -4.81
N TRP A 228 -2.29 -35.78 -3.71
CA TRP A 228 -3.53 -35.03 -3.55
C TRP A 228 -3.18 -33.58 -3.22
N ASN A 229 -3.78 -32.64 -3.93
CA ASN A 229 -3.70 -31.22 -3.64
C ASN A 229 -5.07 -30.75 -3.19
N LEU A 230 -5.23 -30.40 -1.92
CA LEU A 230 -6.47 -29.81 -1.43
C LEU A 230 -6.30 -28.31 -1.31
N THR A 231 -7.28 -27.58 -1.84
CA THR A 231 -7.35 -26.12 -1.79
C THR A 231 -8.39 -25.62 -0.81
N ASP A 232 -9.37 -26.45 -0.48
CA ASP A 232 -10.46 -26.10 0.43
C ASP A 232 -10.87 -27.36 1.21
N LEU A 233 -10.98 -27.20 2.52
CA LEU A 233 -11.58 -28.14 3.44
C LEU A 233 -12.48 -27.42 4.46
N ASN A 234 -13.55 -26.80 3.99
CA ASN A 234 -14.50 -26.07 4.80
C ASN A 234 -15.46 -26.99 5.56
N PHE A 235 -15.63 -26.72 6.85
CA PHE A 235 -16.54 -27.42 7.75
C PHE A 235 -17.83 -26.63 7.90
N TYR A 236 -18.96 -27.32 8.02
CA TYR A 236 -20.27 -26.71 8.18
C TYR A 236 -21.08 -27.37 9.30
N LEU A 237 -21.96 -26.58 9.90
CA LEU A 237 -22.99 -27.03 10.83
C LEU A 237 -24.30 -26.32 10.47
N GLN A 238 -25.34 -27.08 10.13
CA GLN A 238 -26.63 -26.53 9.72
C GLN A 238 -26.51 -25.53 8.54
N ASN A 239 -25.60 -25.83 7.60
CA ASN A 239 -25.20 -24.98 6.47
C ASN A 239 -24.46 -23.68 6.82
N GLU A 240 -24.19 -23.40 8.09
CA GLU A 240 -23.32 -22.29 8.48
C GLU A 240 -21.86 -22.74 8.52
N PRO A 241 -20.90 -21.92 8.04
CA PRO A 241 -19.48 -22.23 8.15
C PRO A 241 -19.03 -22.42 9.60
N VAL A 242 -18.20 -23.42 9.84
CA VAL A 242 -17.55 -23.68 11.12
C VAL A 242 -16.11 -23.23 11.05
N GLU A 243 -15.83 -22.10 11.70
CA GLU A 243 -14.49 -21.55 11.78
C GLU A 243 -13.57 -22.44 12.63
N LEU A 244 -12.47 -22.90 12.03
CA LEU A 244 -11.42 -23.68 12.69
C LEU A 244 -10.16 -22.85 12.99
N LYS A 245 -10.00 -21.67 12.37
CA LYS A 245 -8.79 -20.85 12.52
C LYS A 245 -8.61 -20.40 13.97
N PRO A 246 -7.39 -20.50 14.55
CA PRO A 246 -7.13 -20.04 15.91
C PRO A 246 -7.36 -18.53 16.12
N SER A 247 -7.26 -17.71 15.07
CA SER A 247 -7.45 -16.26 15.13
C SER A 247 -8.83 -15.81 15.62
N GLN A 248 -9.82 -16.70 15.68
CA GLN A 248 -11.13 -16.44 16.30
C GLN A 248 -11.07 -16.36 17.83
N PHE A 249 -10.05 -16.97 18.45
CA PHE A 249 -9.85 -17.01 19.88
C PHE A 249 -8.82 -15.97 20.28
N PHE A 250 -9.11 -15.23 21.33
CA PHE A 250 -8.14 -14.34 21.95
C PHE A 250 -7.69 -14.91 23.30
N ASN A 251 -6.38 -15.08 23.44
CA ASN A 251 -5.73 -15.43 24.70
C ASN A 251 -4.40 -14.66 24.73
N SER A 252 -4.24 -13.74 25.68
CA SER A 252 -3.01 -12.93 25.79
C SER A 252 -1.87 -13.80 26.34
N THR A 253 -1.12 -14.42 25.44
CA THR A 253 0.02 -15.28 25.74
C THR A 253 0.95 -15.39 24.53
N TRP A 254 2.24 -15.16 24.74
CA TRP A 254 3.27 -15.58 23.81
C TRP A 254 3.57 -17.07 23.95
N MET A 255 3.70 -17.76 22.82
CA MET A 255 4.11 -19.17 22.77
C MET A 255 5.29 -19.35 21.81
N SER A 256 6.41 -19.86 22.31
CA SER A 256 7.58 -20.14 21.47
C SER A 256 7.30 -21.23 20.43
N ALA A 257 8.02 -21.22 19.31
CA ALA A 257 7.89 -22.28 18.31
C ALA A 257 8.41 -23.63 18.83
N THR A 258 9.41 -23.63 19.71
CA THR A 258 10.02 -24.83 20.27
C THR A 258 10.25 -24.73 21.78
N GLY A 259 10.61 -25.86 22.40
CA GLY A 259 11.11 -25.90 23.78
C GLY A 259 12.64 -25.87 23.89
N GLN A 260 13.34 -25.35 22.88
CA GLN A 260 14.80 -25.21 22.89
C GLN A 260 15.22 -23.92 23.62
N GLU A 261 16.42 -23.41 23.38
CA GLU A 261 16.79 -22.07 23.82
C GLU A 261 15.97 -21.04 23.03
N GLU A 262 15.20 -20.23 23.75
CA GLU A 262 14.32 -19.20 23.19
C GLU A 262 14.50 -17.91 24.00
N TRP A 263 14.14 -16.78 23.42
CA TRP A 263 14.18 -15.51 24.12
C TRP A 263 13.00 -14.61 23.74
N ILE A 264 12.66 -13.74 24.68
CA ILE A 264 11.76 -12.62 24.46
C ILE A 264 12.36 -11.39 25.13
N TYR A 265 12.32 -10.24 24.48
CA TYR A 265 12.77 -8.99 25.08
C TYR A 265 11.79 -7.85 24.85
N VAL A 266 11.78 -6.91 25.79
CA VAL A 266 10.97 -5.70 25.76
C VAL A 266 11.89 -4.50 25.52
N ASP A 267 11.53 -3.63 24.58
CA ASP A 267 12.11 -2.29 24.45
C ASP A 267 11.34 -1.31 25.34
N LEU A 268 11.93 -0.88 26.45
CA LEU A 268 11.29 0.05 27.39
C LEU A 268 11.10 1.47 26.81
N GLY A 269 11.56 1.72 25.58
CA GLY A 269 11.49 2.99 24.87
C GLY A 269 12.55 4.01 25.31
N SER A 270 13.06 3.89 26.53
CA SER A 270 14.14 4.71 27.07
C SER A 270 14.95 3.95 28.12
N VAL A 271 16.20 4.37 28.36
CA VAL A 271 17.00 3.85 29.48
C VAL A 271 16.28 4.13 30.80
N SER A 272 15.91 3.07 31.51
CA SER A 272 15.07 3.12 32.71
C SER A 272 15.72 2.37 33.86
N THR A 273 15.36 2.70 35.10
CA THR A 273 15.83 2.00 36.31
C THR A 273 14.72 1.15 36.90
N PHE A 274 15.01 -0.09 37.24
CA PHE A 274 14.03 -1.03 37.76
C PHE A 274 14.66 -1.97 38.79
N ASP A 275 13.85 -2.40 39.74
CA ASP A 275 14.29 -3.21 40.88
C ASP A 275 13.54 -4.55 41.01
N LYS A 276 12.51 -4.76 40.19
CA LYS A 276 11.74 -6.00 40.18
C LYS A 276 11.24 -6.34 38.78
N ILE A 277 11.27 -7.62 38.45
CA ILE A 277 10.63 -8.19 37.26
C ILE A 277 9.63 -9.24 37.71
N ILE A 278 8.42 -9.19 37.16
CA ILE A 278 7.36 -10.16 37.42
C ILE A 278 7.06 -10.88 36.11
N LEU A 279 7.13 -12.21 36.11
CA LEU A 279 6.82 -13.05 34.95
C LEU A 279 5.60 -13.90 35.25
N HIS A 280 4.59 -13.82 34.39
CA HIS A 280 3.37 -14.62 34.50
C HIS A 280 3.36 -15.72 33.45
N TRP A 281 3.51 -16.96 33.88
CA TRP A 281 3.68 -18.15 33.03
C TRP A 281 2.41 -18.99 32.96
N ILE A 282 2.24 -19.66 31.82
CA ILE A 282 1.36 -20.84 31.68
C ILE A 282 2.21 -22.11 31.58
N ASN A 283 3.29 -22.07 30.78
CA ASN A 283 4.34 -23.09 30.76
C ASN A 283 5.70 -22.43 30.96
N LYS A 284 6.23 -22.58 32.16
CA LYS A 284 7.40 -21.88 32.67
C LYS A 284 8.71 -22.46 32.12
N ALA A 285 9.74 -21.62 32.05
CA ALA A 285 11.12 -22.06 31.93
C ALA A 285 11.69 -22.54 33.28
N ARG A 286 12.23 -23.76 33.30
CA ARG A 286 12.94 -24.32 34.45
C ARG A 286 14.31 -23.68 34.65
N GLN A 287 14.98 -23.36 33.54
CA GLN A 287 16.31 -22.74 33.51
C GLN A 287 16.30 -21.58 32.52
N GLY A 288 17.02 -20.51 32.89
CA GLY A 288 17.13 -19.31 32.07
C GLY A 288 17.61 -18.11 32.88
N LYS A 289 17.60 -16.94 32.24
CA LYS A 289 18.20 -15.72 32.78
C LYS A 289 17.37 -14.49 32.43
N ILE A 290 17.46 -13.50 33.31
CA ILE A 290 17.13 -12.11 32.98
C ILE A 290 18.39 -11.41 32.51
N GLN A 291 18.26 -10.75 31.36
CA GLN A 291 19.33 -10.00 30.73
C GLN A 291 18.91 -8.57 30.43
N THR A 292 19.89 -7.69 30.30
CA THR A 292 19.66 -6.28 29.93
C THR A 292 20.62 -5.84 28.84
N SER A 293 20.20 -4.87 28.03
CA SER A 293 21.01 -4.26 26.99
C SER A 293 20.65 -2.78 26.80
N ASP A 294 21.58 -2.00 26.27
CA ASP A 294 21.34 -0.63 25.81
C ASP A 294 21.14 -0.55 24.28
N ASP A 295 21.46 -1.62 23.53
CA ASP A 295 21.49 -1.65 22.06
C ASP A 295 20.82 -2.90 21.43
N ALA A 296 20.21 -3.76 22.25
CA ALA A 296 19.61 -5.05 21.90
C ALA A 296 20.57 -6.06 21.23
N LYS A 297 21.88 -5.80 21.25
CA LYS A 297 22.93 -6.66 20.66
C LYS A 297 23.84 -7.23 21.74
N ASN A 298 24.29 -6.36 22.65
CA ASN A 298 25.18 -6.70 23.74
C ASN A 298 24.37 -6.90 25.03
N TRP A 299 24.22 -8.16 25.44
CA TRP A 299 23.37 -8.56 26.57
C TRP A 299 24.20 -8.89 27.81
N LYS A 300 23.73 -8.44 28.98
CA LYS A 300 24.34 -8.71 30.30
C LYS A 300 23.38 -9.46 31.19
N ASP A 301 23.82 -10.57 31.77
CA ASP A 301 23.06 -11.35 32.76
C ASP A 301 22.94 -10.54 34.07
N ILE A 302 21.72 -10.40 34.60
CA ILE A 302 21.47 -9.67 35.86
C ILE A 302 20.75 -10.51 36.93
N ALA A 303 20.08 -11.60 36.54
CA ALA A 303 19.50 -12.60 37.45
C ALA A 303 19.28 -13.94 36.74
N SER A 304 19.21 -15.03 37.49
CA SER A 304 18.72 -16.33 37.01
C SER A 304 17.21 -16.44 37.22
N LEU A 305 16.53 -17.22 36.37
CA LEU A 305 15.11 -17.53 36.58
C LEU A 305 14.94 -18.45 37.82
N PRO A 306 13.92 -18.23 38.67
CA PRO A 306 13.68 -19.06 39.84
C PRO A 306 13.33 -20.50 39.48
N GLU A 307 13.89 -21.47 40.18
CA GLU A 307 13.45 -22.87 40.08
C GLU A 307 12.09 -23.08 40.77
N GLY A 308 11.31 -24.07 40.32
CA GLY A 308 10.04 -24.48 40.93
C GLY A 308 8.79 -24.18 40.09
N GLY A 309 7.67 -24.82 40.44
CA GLY A 309 6.45 -24.88 39.62
C GLY A 309 5.46 -23.72 39.78
N ASN A 310 5.83 -22.61 40.43
CA ASN A 310 4.96 -21.43 40.52
C ASN A 310 4.77 -20.81 39.12
N THR A 311 3.56 -20.38 38.82
CA THR A 311 3.21 -19.70 37.55
C THR A 311 3.49 -18.20 37.58
N THR A 312 3.87 -17.63 38.73
CA THR A 312 4.30 -16.24 38.83
C THR A 312 5.67 -16.19 39.50
N ASP A 313 6.63 -15.59 38.81
CA ASP A 313 7.97 -15.34 39.35
C ASP A 313 8.14 -13.86 39.67
N GLU A 314 8.39 -13.54 40.94
CA GLU A 314 8.83 -12.20 41.35
C GLU A 314 10.34 -12.21 41.58
N ILE A 315 11.07 -11.53 40.69
CA ILE A 315 12.54 -11.56 40.64
C ILE A 315 13.06 -10.18 41.04
N ALA A 316 13.69 -10.10 42.20
CA ALA A 316 14.40 -8.89 42.62
C ALA A 316 15.67 -8.70 41.77
N VAL A 317 15.83 -7.52 41.20
CA VAL A 317 16.95 -7.18 40.31
C VAL A 317 17.49 -5.79 40.63
N LYS A 318 18.61 -5.42 40.01
CA LYS A 318 19.10 -4.03 40.00
C LYS A 318 19.47 -3.65 38.58
N GLY A 319 18.49 -3.19 37.81
CA GLY A 319 18.63 -2.89 36.40
C GLY A 319 18.69 -1.38 36.09
N LYS A 320 19.53 -1.03 35.11
CA LYS A 320 19.49 0.25 34.41
C LYS A 320 19.81 -0.01 32.94
N ALA A 321 18.80 0.00 32.09
CA ALA A 321 18.93 -0.35 30.68
C ALA A 321 17.70 0.10 29.88
N ARG A 322 17.80 0.06 28.54
CA ARG A 322 16.64 0.25 27.65
C ARG A 322 15.92 -1.07 27.35
N TYR A 323 16.66 -2.16 27.20
CA TYR A 323 16.10 -3.47 26.84
C TYR A 323 16.20 -4.45 27.99
N VAL A 324 15.13 -5.23 28.21
CA VAL A 324 15.07 -6.31 29.19
C VAL A 324 14.68 -7.59 28.47
N ARG A 325 15.50 -8.65 28.61
CA ARG A 325 15.31 -9.94 27.96
C ARG A 325 15.14 -11.05 28.98
N VAL A 326 14.17 -11.92 28.71
CA VAL A 326 14.04 -13.23 29.34
C VAL A 326 14.64 -14.25 28.37
N LEU A 327 15.77 -14.82 28.74
CA LEU A 327 16.40 -15.95 28.04
C LEU A 327 15.93 -17.23 28.71
N MET A 328 15.40 -18.17 27.93
CA MET A 328 14.84 -19.43 28.41
C MET A 328 15.65 -20.57 27.80
N GLU A 329 16.25 -21.41 28.64
CA GLU A 329 17.21 -22.44 28.22
C GLU A 329 16.58 -23.84 28.27
N GLN A 330 15.66 -24.07 29.22
CA GLN A 330 14.96 -25.34 29.36
C GLN A 330 13.53 -25.16 29.89
N PRO A 331 12.49 -25.78 29.29
CA PRO A 331 11.12 -25.69 29.79
C PRO A 331 10.87 -26.63 30.97
N GLU A 332 9.98 -26.23 31.88
CA GLU A 332 9.55 -27.03 33.04
C GLU A 332 8.74 -28.26 32.62
N LYS A 333 7.79 -28.07 31.69
CA LYS A 333 7.09 -29.16 31.01
C LYS A 333 7.56 -29.25 29.57
N LYS A 334 7.67 -30.47 29.04
CA LYS A 334 8.01 -30.71 27.63
C LYS A 334 7.09 -29.91 26.70
N GLY A 335 7.67 -29.19 25.75
CA GLY A 335 6.94 -28.36 24.79
C GLY A 335 7.46 -26.91 24.79
N SER A 336 6.70 -26.01 24.16
CA SER A 336 6.99 -24.58 24.08
C SER A 336 6.88 -23.87 25.42
N TYR A 337 7.59 -22.76 25.60
CA TYR A 337 7.34 -21.81 26.68
C TYR A 337 6.06 -21.04 26.40
N LEU A 338 5.27 -20.79 27.45
CA LEU A 338 4.08 -19.95 27.38
C LEU A 338 4.16 -18.90 28.47
N LEU A 339 4.29 -17.64 28.06
CA LEU A 339 4.41 -16.48 28.92
C LEU A 339 3.28 -15.50 28.60
N SER A 340 2.51 -15.14 29.61
CA SER A 340 1.36 -14.25 29.48
C SER A 340 1.75 -12.78 29.62
N GLU A 341 2.60 -12.42 30.58
CA GLU A 341 2.94 -11.01 30.85
C GLU A 341 4.33 -10.90 31.48
N ILE A 342 5.04 -9.83 31.11
CA ILE A 342 6.31 -9.37 31.68
C ILE A 342 6.07 -7.99 32.29
N GLU A 343 6.09 -7.92 33.62
CA GLU A 343 6.12 -6.63 34.30
C GLU A 343 7.56 -6.27 34.66
N VAL A 344 8.00 -5.09 34.26
CA VAL A 344 9.26 -4.50 34.71
C VAL A 344 8.91 -3.36 35.66
N MET A 345 9.10 -3.55 36.96
CA MET A 345 8.70 -2.57 37.97
C MET A 345 9.84 -1.59 38.25
N GLY A 346 9.61 -0.31 37.95
CA GLY A 346 10.66 0.69 38.02
C GLY A 346 10.20 2.11 37.70
N LYS A 347 11.19 2.99 37.50
CA LYS A 347 11.04 4.40 37.14
C LYS A 347 11.75 4.68 35.81
N GLY A 348 11.19 5.59 35.02
CA GLY A 348 11.63 5.87 33.65
C GLY A 348 10.59 5.41 32.63
N GLY A 349 11.00 5.25 31.38
CA GLY A 349 10.10 4.89 30.28
C GLY A 349 9.30 6.09 29.79
N LEU A 350 8.40 5.81 28.85
CA LEU A 350 7.60 6.81 28.15
C LEU A 350 6.11 6.61 28.44
N THR A 351 5.35 7.70 28.46
CA THR A 351 3.88 7.67 28.48
C THR A 351 3.30 8.58 27.40
N PRO A 352 2.23 8.15 26.71
CA PRO A 352 1.63 8.93 25.64
C PRO A 352 0.82 10.11 26.17
N THR A 353 1.09 11.29 25.65
CA THR A 353 0.29 12.51 25.83
C THR A 353 -0.51 12.74 24.54
N PRO A 354 -1.84 12.88 24.59
CA PRO A 354 -2.63 13.07 23.38
C PRO A 354 -2.23 14.33 22.61
N ALA A 355 -2.35 14.29 21.29
CA ALA A 355 -2.23 15.49 20.46
C ALA A 355 -3.33 16.50 20.82
N THR A 356 -3.06 17.79 20.68
CA THR A 356 -4.07 18.82 20.96
C THR A 356 -5.14 18.81 19.87
N GLN A 357 -6.41 18.92 20.27
CA GLN A 357 -7.51 19.07 19.32
C GLN A 357 -7.43 20.44 18.63
N PRO A 358 -7.64 20.53 17.30
CA PRO A 358 -7.74 21.81 16.60
C PRO A 358 -8.82 22.72 17.20
N ALA A 359 -8.58 24.04 17.11
CA ALA A 359 -9.58 25.04 17.45
C ALA A 359 -10.75 25.02 16.44
N PRO A 360 -11.97 25.44 16.84
CA PRO A 360 -13.07 25.61 15.90
C PRO A 360 -12.72 26.58 14.78
N ASP A 361 -13.13 26.27 13.55
CA ASP A 361 -12.98 27.11 12.37
C ASP A 361 -14.35 27.40 11.75
N GLY A 362 -14.80 28.66 11.86
CA GLY A 362 -16.11 29.08 11.38
C GLY A 362 -17.26 28.24 11.97
N ASN A 363 -17.90 27.46 11.11
CA ASN A 363 -19.02 26.57 11.42
C ASN A 363 -18.60 25.09 11.59
N SER A 364 -17.30 24.80 11.65
CA SER A 364 -16.75 23.45 11.78
C SER A 364 -15.84 23.31 13.02
N LEU A 365 -15.84 22.12 13.61
CA LEU A 365 -14.93 21.71 14.66
C LEU A 365 -14.37 20.34 14.30
N THR A 366 -13.10 20.30 13.91
CA THR A 366 -12.36 19.05 13.71
C THR A 366 -12.12 18.38 15.06
N LEU A 367 -12.52 17.11 15.16
CA LEU A 367 -12.33 16.25 16.32
C LEU A 367 -11.11 15.33 16.17
N SER A 368 -10.23 15.56 15.19
CA SER A 368 -8.91 14.93 15.08
C SER A 368 -8.02 15.36 16.26
N GLY A 369 -7.19 14.44 16.76
CA GLY A 369 -6.49 14.64 18.04
C GLY A 369 -7.44 14.80 19.23
N GLY A 370 -6.98 15.40 20.33
CA GLY A 370 -7.78 15.55 21.55
C GLY A 370 -7.77 14.29 22.42
N ASN A 371 -8.86 14.04 23.14
CA ASN A 371 -8.92 13.06 24.22
C ASN A 371 -9.35 11.64 23.77
N TRP A 372 -9.10 11.26 22.52
CA TRP A 372 -9.47 9.93 22.05
C TRP A 372 -8.81 8.82 22.87
N LYS A 373 -9.64 7.89 23.32
CA LYS A 373 -9.27 6.67 24.01
C LYS A 373 -9.72 5.45 23.22
N LEU A 374 -8.94 4.38 23.30
CA LEU A 374 -9.17 3.14 22.58
C LEU A 374 -9.08 1.94 23.53
N GLN A 375 -10.01 0.99 23.38
CA GLN A 375 -9.95 -0.31 24.04
C GLN A 375 -10.51 -1.43 23.15
N ARG A 376 -9.90 -2.62 23.23
CA ARG A 376 -10.43 -3.84 22.60
C ARG A 376 -11.80 -4.15 23.19
N ALA A 377 -12.82 -4.35 22.36
CA ALA A 377 -14.21 -4.41 22.82
C ALA A 377 -14.49 -5.56 23.82
N SER A 378 -13.81 -6.68 23.63
CA SER A 378 -13.72 -7.82 24.55
C SER A 378 -13.41 -7.47 26.00
N GLU A 379 -12.63 -6.42 26.24
CA GLU A 379 -12.22 -5.98 27.58
C GLU A 379 -13.22 -4.98 28.20
N VAL A 380 -14.29 -4.63 27.47
CA VAL A 380 -15.30 -3.65 27.88
C VAL A 380 -16.63 -4.36 28.09
N LYS A 381 -17.14 -4.34 29.33
CA LYS A 381 -18.42 -4.97 29.69
C LYS A 381 -19.65 -4.06 29.54
N HIS A 382 -19.42 -2.78 29.28
CA HIS A 382 -20.45 -1.74 29.24
C HIS A 382 -21.04 -1.62 27.83
N SER A 383 -22.30 -1.17 27.73
CA SER A 383 -22.93 -0.89 26.43
C SER A 383 -22.42 0.42 25.83
N GLY A 384 -22.68 0.64 24.53
CA GLY A 384 -22.35 1.91 23.88
C GLY A 384 -23.01 3.13 24.53
N GLU A 385 -24.24 2.98 25.02
CA GLU A 385 -24.94 4.02 25.80
C GLU A 385 -24.24 4.32 27.12
N GLU A 386 -23.73 3.31 27.83
CA GLU A 386 -23.01 3.52 29.08
C GLU A 386 -21.65 4.20 28.82
N ILE A 387 -20.90 3.75 27.81
CA ILE A 387 -19.58 4.28 27.44
C ILE A 387 -19.67 5.75 27.00
N ALA A 388 -20.74 6.11 26.28
CA ALA A 388 -21.00 7.47 25.82
C ALA A 388 -21.53 8.42 26.91
N THR A 389 -21.28 8.13 28.19
CA THR A 389 -21.65 9.00 29.32
C THR A 389 -20.42 9.59 30.01
N ALA A 390 -20.61 10.70 30.74
CA ALA A 390 -19.56 11.31 31.54
C ALA A 390 -19.23 10.51 32.81
N ASP A 391 -20.16 9.65 33.26
CA ASP A 391 -19.97 8.82 34.45
C ASP A 391 -19.00 7.66 34.17
N PHE A 392 -18.97 7.18 32.92
CA PHE A 392 -18.03 6.13 32.51
C PHE A 392 -16.59 6.66 32.50
N GLN A 393 -15.72 6.00 33.28
CA GLN A 393 -14.29 6.28 33.32
C GLN A 393 -13.53 5.25 32.45
N PRO A 394 -12.81 5.67 31.39
CA PRO A 394 -12.08 4.78 30.50
C PRO A 394 -10.74 4.33 31.13
N GLU A 395 -10.79 3.74 32.34
CA GLU A 395 -9.61 3.24 33.03
C GLU A 395 -8.94 2.11 32.23
N GLY A 396 -7.61 2.21 32.06
CA GLY A 396 -6.84 1.23 31.28
C GLY A 396 -6.97 1.36 29.76
N TRP A 397 -7.73 2.34 29.25
CA TRP A 397 -7.80 2.59 27.80
C TRP A 397 -6.57 3.35 27.32
N ILE A 398 -6.10 3.02 26.12
CA ILE A 398 -4.93 3.69 25.55
C ILE A 398 -5.31 5.02 24.90
N THR A 399 -4.36 5.94 24.77
CA THR A 399 -4.53 7.13 23.93
C THR A 399 -4.53 6.71 22.46
N ALA A 400 -5.56 7.11 21.71
CA ALA A 400 -5.71 6.73 20.31
C ALA A 400 -5.22 7.84 19.36
N THR A 401 -4.82 7.44 18.16
CA THR A 401 -4.59 8.36 17.04
C THR A 401 -5.87 8.42 16.19
N VAL A 402 -6.44 9.62 16.03
CA VAL A 402 -7.55 9.88 15.11
C VAL A 402 -7.22 11.16 14.33
N PRO A 403 -7.24 11.14 12.98
CA PRO A 403 -7.45 9.97 12.11
C PRO A 403 -6.30 8.94 12.19
N GLY A 404 -6.65 7.65 12.20
CA GLY A 404 -5.70 6.53 12.22
C GLY A 404 -6.34 5.16 12.44
N THR A 405 -5.67 4.10 12.00
CA THR A 405 -6.09 2.72 12.26
C THR A 405 -5.90 2.33 13.74
N VAL A 406 -6.56 1.25 14.17
CA VAL A 406 -6.30 0.64 15.48
C VAL A 406 -4.82 0.29 15.60
N LEU A 407 -4.23 -0.34 14.58
CA LEU A 407 -2.82 -0.73 14.56
C LEU A 407 -1.89 0.50 14.69
N SER A 408 -2.19 1.59 13.98
CA SER A 408 -1.45 2.86 14.09
C SER A 408 -1.51 3.46 15.48
N SER A 409 -2.64 3.36 16.18
CA SER A 409 -2.77 3.85 17.56
C SER A 409 -1.82 3.10 18.50
N TYR A 410 -1.73 1.77 18.39
CA TYR A 410 -0.78 0.97 19.18
C TYR A 410 0.68 1.25 18.79
N LYS A 411 0.98 1.44 17.49
CA LYS A 411 2.31 1.84 17.02
C LYS A 411 2.74 3.18 17.62
N ASN A 412 1.87 4.19 17.55
CA ASN A 412 2.19 5.56 17.94
C ASN A 412 2.39 5.71 19.45
N ILE A 413 1.77 4.88 20.28
CA ILE A 413 2.09 4.84 21.71
C ILE A 413 3.35 4.02 22.02
N GLY A 414 3.92 3.31 21.04
CA GLY A 414 5.11 2.46 21.20
C GLY A 414 4.82 1.09 21.79
N ALA A 415 3.57 0.59 21.68
CA ALA A 415 3.16 -0.72 22.18
C ALA A 415 3.53 -1.87 21.23
N ILE A 416 3.76 -1.57 19.96
CA ILE A 416 4.21 -2.53 18.96
C ILE A 416 5.46 -2.01 18.25
N PRO A 417 6.33 -2.92 17.76
CA PRO A 417 7.44 -2.51 16.90
C PRO A 417 6.94 -1.91 15.59
N ASP A 418 7.78 -1.13 14.90
CA ASP A 418 7.40 -0.56 13.60
C ASP A 418 7.16 -1.69 12.58
N PRO A 419 5.92 -1.92 12.12
CA PRO A 419 5.59 -3.02 11.21
C PRO A 419 6.27 -2.92 9.85
N ASN A 420 6.74 -1.73 9.47
CA ASN A 420 7.39 -1.48 8.18
C ASN A 420 8.91 -1.81 8.20
N TYR A 421 9.48 -2.26 9.33
CA TYR A 421 10.91 -2.59 9.46
C TYR A 421 11.15 -4.09 9.59
N ALA A 422 12.06 -4.62 8.77
CA ALA A 422 12.49 -6.02 8.76
C ALA A 422 11.29 -6.99 8.75
N ASP A 423 11.21 -7.90 9.71
CA ASP A 423 10.09 -8.83 9.89
C ASP A 423 9.26 -8.51 11.14
N ASN A 424 9.27 -7.25 11.60
CA ASN A 424 8.57 -6.82 12.82
C ASN A 424 7.07 -7.15 12.83
N GLN A 425 6.45 -7.25 11.66
CA GLN A 425 5.05 -7.68 11.49
C GLN A 425 4.76 -9.06 12.11
N LEU A 426 5.79 -9.90 12.29
CA LEU A 426 5.69 -11.22 12.90
C LEU A 426 5.67 -11.18 14.44
N ASN A 427 5.96 -10.03 15.05
CA ASN A 427 5.88 -9.83 16.50
C ASN A 427 4.50 -9.37 16.98
N ILE A 428 3.56 -9.13 16.05
CA ILE A 428 2.25 -8.52 16.31
C ILE A 428 1.15 -9.58 16.18
N SER A 429 0.27 -9.70 17.18
CA SER A 429 -0.74 -10.78 17.26
C SER A 429 -1.92 -10.54 16.34
N GLU A 430 -2.23 -11.48 15.45
CA GLU A 430 -3.45 -11.40 14.64
C GLU A 430 -4.71 -11.49 15.50
N SER A 431 -4.78 -12.41 16.45
CA SER A 431 -5.96 -12.59 17.33
C SER A 431 -6.28 -11.36 18.19
N PHE A 432 -5.27 -10.57 18.56
CA PHE A 432 -5.49 -9.34 19.31
C PHE A 432 -6.25 -8.31 18.47
N PHE A 433 -5.78 -8.10 17.23
CA PHE A 433 -6.34 -7.12 16.29
C PHE A 433 -7.54 -7.63 15.48
N ASN A 434 -7.80 -8.94 15.46
CA ASN A 434 -9.05 -9.52 14.96
C ASN A 434 -10.19 -9.33 15.97
N SER A 435 -10.57 -8.07 16.20
CA SER A 435 -11.55 -7.69 17.23
C SER A 435 -12.34 -6.45 16.86
N ASN A 436 -13.50 -6.28 17.50
CA ASN A 436 -14.13 -4.97 17.60
C ASN A 436 -13.32 -4.08 18.54
N PHE A 437 -13.36 -2.77 18.33
CA PHE A 437 -12.68 -1.80 19.19
C PHE A 437 -13.59 -0.63 19.53
N TRP A 438 -13.58 -0.20 20.79
CA TRP A 438 -14.24 1.02 21.21
C TRP A 438 -13.27 2.20 21.13
N TYR A 439 -13.71 3.26 20.47
CA TYR A 439 -13.14 4.59 20.57
C TYR A 439 -14.05 5.47 21.44
N ARG A 440 -13.46 6.32 22.28
CA ARG A 440 -14.21 7.29 23.10
C ARG A 440 -13.52 8.65 23.07
N ASN A 441 -14.28 9.74 22.91
CA ASN A 441 -13.76 11.10 23.00
C ASN A 441 -14.68 11.99 23.85
N GLU A 442 -14.09 13.01 24.47
CA GLU A 442 -14.81 14.09 25.13
C GLU A 442 -14.45 15.41 24.48
N PHE A 443 -15.48 16.17 24.07
CA PHE A 443 -15.31 17.46 23.42
C PHE A 443 -16.32 18.48 23.95
N THR A 444 -16.03 19.76 23.78
CA THR A 444 -16.97 20.84 24.10
C THR A 444 -17.52 21.42 22.82
N VAL A 445 -18.84 21.56 22.74
CA VAL A 445 -19.49 22.22 21.60
C VAL A 445 -19.23 23.73 21.68
N PRO A 446 -18.74 24.36 20.61
CA PRO A 446 -18.49 25.80 20.59
C PRO A 446 -19.76 26.62 20.85
N ASP A 447 -19.63 27.77 21.51
CA ASP A 447 -20.78 28.64 21.83
C ASP A 447 -21.51 29.19 20.59
N ASN A 448 -20.84 29.25 19.43
CA ASN A 448 -21.41 29.65 18.16
C ASN A 448 -22.12 28.50 17.43
N PHE A 449 -22.02 27.25 17.91
CA PHE A 449 -22.77 26.09 17.40
C PHE A 449 -24.17 26.06 18.05
N LYS A 450 -24.88 27.18 17.93
CA LYS A 450 -26.27 27.35 18.37
C LYS A 450 -27.23 27.47 17.19
N ASN A 451 -26.79 27.13 15.98
CA ASN A 451 -27.63 27.11 14.79
C ASN A 451 -28.60 25.92 14.82
N GLU A 452 -29.53 25.90 13.86
CA GLU A 452 -30.67 24.99 13.85
C GLU A 452 -30.27 23.52 13.73
N LYS A 453 -29.16 23.22 13.04
CA LYS A 453 -28.67 21.86 12.81
C LYS A 453 -27.18 21.70 13.09
N VAL A 454 -26.81 20.54 13.61
CA VAL A 454 -25.43 20.12 13.85
C VAL A 454 -25.24 18.67 13.43
N PHE A 455 -24.27 18.43 12.55
CA PHE A 455 -23.94 17.13 11.99
C PHE A 455 -22.59 16.64 12.51
N LEU A 456 -22.54 15.37 12.92
CA LEU A 456 -21.31 14.64 13.17
C LEU A 456 -20.92 13.89 11.91
N ASN A 457 -19.80 14.29 11.32
CA ASN A 457 -19.28 13.77 10.06
C ASN A 457 -18.06 12.87 10.29
N PHE A 458 -18.03 11.75 9.58
CA PHE A 458 -16.89 10.84 9.51
C PHE A 458 -16.50 10.69 8.03
N ASP A 459 -15.30 11.10 7.66
CA ASP A 459 -14.82 11.06 6.28
C ASP A 459 -14.39 9.64 5.86
N GLY A 460 -14.23 8.73 6.83
CA GLY A 460 -13.88 7.33 6.61
C GLY A 460 -13.74 6.52 7.91
N ILE A 461 -14.41 5.36 7.94
CA ILE A 461 -14.30 4.33 8.99
C ILE A 461 -14.09 2.99 8.31
N ASN A 462 -13.23 2.13 8.85
CA ASN A 462 -13.11 0.75 8.37
C ASN A 462 -13.42 -0.24 9.51
N TRP A 463 -14.29 -1.23 9.36
CA TRP A 463 -15.16 -1.45 8.18
C TRP A 463 -16.60 -0.97 8.38
N LYS A 464 -17.15 -1.17 9.58
CA LYS A 464 -18.46 -0.66 10.00
C LYS A 464 -18.36 -0.05 11.39
N ALA A 465 -19.34 0.76 11.79
CA ALA A 465 -19.40 1.28 13.15
C ALA A 465 -20.80 1.50 13.70
N HIS A 466 -20.89 1.40 15.03
CA HIS A 466 -22.00 1.90 15.84
C HIS A 466 -21.58 3.17 16.56
N VAL A 467 -22.29 4.27 16.33
CA VAL A 467 -21.95 5.59 16.88
C VAL A 467 -22.94 5.96 17.99
N TYR A 468 -22.41 6.41 19.14
CA TYR A 468 -23.18 6.81 20.31
C TYR A 468 -22.72 8.18 20.80
N LEU A 469 -23.67 9.03 21.17
CA LEU A 469 -23.39 10.36 21.70
C LEU A 469 -24.25 10.60 22.95
N ASN A 470 -23.60 10.97 24.06
CA ASN A 470 -24.25 11.35 25.30
C ASN A 470 -25.25 10.32 25.86
N GLY A 471 -24.92 9.05 25.69
CA GLY A 471 -25.69 7.89 26.14
C GLY A 471 -26.84 7.47 25.22
N LYS A 472 -26.83 7.91 23.96
CA LYS A 472 -27.83 7.53 22.95
C LYS A 472 -27.14 7.11 21.66
N LYS A 473 -27.68 6.09 20.99
CA LYS A 473 -27.24 5.73 19.64
C LYS A 473 -27.54 6.87 18.66
N ALA A 474 -26.51 7.32 17.95
CA ALA A 474 -26.58 8.39 16.95
C ALA A 474 -26.79 7.83 15.54
N GLY A 475 -26.19 6.68 15.21
CA GLY A 475 -26.34 6.05 13.90
C GLY A 475 -25.35 4.91 13.68
N ASP A 476 -25.43 4.32 12.49
CA ASP A 476 -24.54 3.27 12.01
C ASP A 476 -23.81 3.75 10.75
N ILE A 477 -22.60 3.23 10.50
CA ILE A 477 -21.81 3.47 9.29
C ILE A 477 -21.44 2.10 8.72
N GLU A 478 -21.74 1.86 7.44
CA GLU A 478 -21.56 0.56 6.80
C GLU A 478 -20.74 0.65 5.49
N GLY A 479 -19.49 0.18 5.54
CA GLY A 479 -18.57 0.16 4.40
C GLY A 479 -17.47 1.21 4.55
N ALA A 480 -16.28 0.89 4.02
CA ALA A 480 -15.08 1.67 4.32
C ALA A 480 -15.03 3.09 3.73
N PHE A 481 -15.86 3.36 2.71
CA PHE A 481 -15.75 4.52 1.84
C PHE A 481 -17.00 5.40 1.79
N ILE A 482 -18.06 5.04 2.53
CA ILE A 482 -19.26 5.87 2.69
C ILE A 482 -18.99 7.00 3.68
N ARG A 483 -19.44 8.21 3.36
CA ARG A 483 -19.39 9.35 4.30
C ARG A 483 -20.40 9.14 5.42
N GLY A 484 -19.93 9.16 6.67
CA GLY A 484 -20.82 9.23 7.83
C GLY A 484 -21.33 10.65 7.99
N ASN A 485 -22.65 10.87 7.92
CA ASN A 485 -23.27 12.18 8.12
C ASN A 485 -24.51 12.03 9.04
N LEU A 486 -24.34 12.32 10.34
CA LEU A 486 -25.35 12.07 11.37
C LEU A 486 -25.87 13.39 11.96
N ASP A 487 -27.18 13.67 11.86
CA ASP A 487 -27.81 14.80 12.58
C ASP A 487 -27.83 14.51 14.08
N VAL A 488 -26.93 15.18 14.82
CA VAL A 488 -26.76 15.01 16.26
C VAL A 488 -27.37 16.15 17.07
N THR A 489 -28.09 17.06 16.43
CA THR A 489 -28.64 18.29 17.05
C THR A 489 -29.37 17.99 18.36
N SER A 490 -30.24 16.98 18.36
CA SER A 490 -31.07 16.61 19.52
C SER A 490 -30.33 15.81 20.60
N LEU A 491 -29.08 15.39 20.33
CA LEU A 491 -28.25 14.59 21.22
C LEU A 491 -27.21 15.42 21.97
N LEU A 492 -26.86 16.60 21.44
CA LEU A 492 -25.87 17.50 22.05
C LEU A 492 -26.39 18.12 23.35
N LYS A 493 -25.44 18.39 24.25
CA LYS A 493 -25.67 19.05 25.55
C LYS A 493 -24.73 20.27 25.66
N PRO A 494 -25.11 21.31 26.44
CA PRO A 494 -24.18 22.38 26.78
C PRO A 494 -22.95 21.84 27.52
N GLY A 495 -21.77 22.39 27.23
CA GLY A 495 -20.51 21.96 27.85
C GLY A 495 -19.95 20.66 27.24
N THR A 496 -19.48 19.75 28.10
CA THR A 496 -18.85 18.49 27.68
C THR A 496 -19.86 17.52 27.07
N ASN A 497 -19.50 16.98 25.91
CA ASN A 497 -20.21 15.94 25.19
C ASN A 497 -19.29 14.72 25.07
N VAL A 498 -19.88 13.52 25.15
CA VAL A 498 -19.14 12.26 25.15
C VAL A 498 -19.56 11.43 23.94
N LEU A 499 -18.61 11.18 23.05
CA LEU A 499 -18.75 10.34 21.86
C LEU A 499 -18.14 8.97 22.13
N ALA A 500 -18.86 7.91 21.79
CA ALA A 500 -18.33 6.55 21.72
C ALA A 500 -18.61 5.96 20.34
N VAL A 501 -17.63 5.26 19.78
CA VAL A 501 -17.71 4.61 18.46
C VAL A 501 -17.22 3.19 18.61
N GLU A 502 -18.10 2.21 18.35
CA GLU A 502 -17.68 0.81 18.21
C GLU A 502 -17.29 0.57 16.77
N ILE A 503 -16.02 0.27 16.52
CA ILE A 503 -15.56 -0.20 15.22
C ILE A 503 -15.77 -1.71 15.16
N ILE A 504 -16.51 -2.15 14.14
CA ILE A 504 -16.80 -3.56 13.90
C ILE A 504 -15.74 -4.11 12.95
N ARG A 505 -15.12 -5.23 13.33
CA ARG A 505 -14.14 -5.92 12.49
C ARG A 505 -14.75 -6.45 11.20
N ASN A 506 -13.90 -6.68 10.19
CA ASN A 506 -14.28 -7.49 9.03
C ASN A 506 -14.80 -8.86 9.47
N SER A 507 -15.89 -9.30 8.84
CA SER A 507 -16.52 -10.60 9.12
C SER A 507 -15.68 -11.74 8.58
N HIS A 508 -15.01 -11.53 7.44
CA HIS A 508 -14.20 -12.53 6.74
C HIS A 508 -12.74 -12.08 6.64
N ILE A 509 -11.99 -12.17 7.74
CA ILE A 509 -10.61 -11.64 7.82
C ILE A 509 -9.56 -12.50 7.05
N GLY A 510 -9.87 -13.78 6.83
CA GLY A 510 -9.01 -14.77 6.19
C GLY A 510 -7.75 -15.13 6.98
N ALA A 511 -6.98 -16.09 6.46
CA ALA A 511 -5.70 -16.50 7.03
C ALA A 511 -4.57 -15.51 6.69
N ILE A 512 -3.50 -15.53 7.49
CA ILE A 512 -2.30 -14.73 7.25
C ILE A 512 -1.52 -15.26 6.07
N LYS A 513 -1.08 -14.34 5.20
CA LYS A 513 -0.19 -14.60 4.08
C LYS A 513 1.24 -14.19 4.48
N GLU A 514 2.09 -15.18 4.76
CA GLU A 514 3.50 -14.96 5.15
C GLU A 514 4.43 -15.15 3.95
N LYS A 515 4.96 -14.03 3.47
CA LYS A 515 5.97 -14.02 2.41
C LYS A 515 7.29 -14.57 2.92
N ASN A 516 8.02 -15.20 2.02
CA ASN A 516 9.33 -15.76 2.29
C ASN A 516 10.25 -15.57 1.09
N LYS A 517 11.49 -16.04 1.21
CA LYS A 517 12.51 -15.92 0.17
C LYS A 517 12.04 -16.42 -1.22
N GLN A 518 11.20 -17.44 -1.30
CA GLN A 518 10.77 -18.02 -2.57
C GLN A 518 9.47 -17.41 -3.08
N SER A 519 8.45 -17.31 -2.25
CA SER A 519 7.09 -16.98 -2.68
C SER A 519 6.50 -15.83 -1.87
N THR A 520 5.70 -15.02 -2.56
CA THR A 520 4.86 -13.93 -2.04
C THR A 520 3.61 -14.43 -1.33
N ASP A 521 3.42 -15.76 -1.24
CA ASP A 521 2.11 -16.36 -1.02
C ASP A 521 1.13 -15.94 -2.15
N PHE A 522 -0.15 -16.29 -2.00
CA PHE A 522 -1.19 -15.93 -2.96
C PHE A 522 -1.75 -14.52 -2.72
N ASN A 523 -2.23 -13.91 -3.80
CA ASN A 523 -2.86 -12.60 -3.78
C ASN A 523 -4.27 -12.69 -3.18
N GLY A 524 -4.55 -11.84 -2.21
CA GLY A 524 -5.90 -11.65 -1.69
C GLY A 524 -6.45 -12.82 -0.89
N GLY A 525 -7.75 -13.04 -1.00
CA GLY A 525 -8.51 -14.07 -0.29
C GLY A 525 -9.92 -13.62 0.08
N ILE A 526 -10.52 -14.33 1.05
CA ILE A 526 -11.93 -14.19 1.45
C ILE A 526 -12.33 -12.77 1.90
N LEU A 527 -11.37 -11.90 2.24
CA LEU A 527 -11.66 -10.50 2.59
C LEU A 527 -12.44 -9.75 1.49
N GLY A 528 -12.35 -10.19 0.23
CA GLY A 528 -13.18 -9.65 -0.87
C GLY A 528 -14.69 -9.79 -0.64
N ALA A 529 -15.13 -10.73 0.19
CA ALA A 529 -16.53 -10.87 0.60
C ALA A 529 -17.04 -9.65 1.38
N ASP A 530 -16.13 -8.95 2.06
CA ASP A 530 -16.39 -7.74 2.84
C ASP A 530 -16.11 -6.45 2.04
N ASN A 531 -15.91 -6.53 0.71
CA ASN A 531 -15.82 -5.31 -0.08
C ASN A 531 -17.16 -4.54 -0.02
N PRO A 532 -17.16 -3.22 0.20
CA PRO A 532 -16.03 -2.29 0.11
C PRO A 532 -15.18 -2.22 1.38
N THR A 533 -13.91 -2.63 1.28
CA THR A 533 -12.88 -2.57 2.33
C THR A 533 -11.50 -2.43 1.67
N PHE A 534 -10.44 -2.36 2.48
CA PHE A 534 -9.05 -2.36 2.04
C PHE A 534 -8.59 -3.80 1.72
N HIS A 535 -9.11 -4.39 0.64
CA HIS A 535 -8.94 -5.81 0.27
C HIS A 535 -7.49 -6.31 0.34
N ALA A 536 -6.51 -5.58 -0.18
CA ALA A 536 -5.13 -6.08 -0.21
C ALA A 536 -4.47 -6.20 1.18
N THR A 537 -5.09 -5.66 2.25
CA THR A 537 -4.57 -5.80 3.62
C THR A 537 -4.56 -7.24 4.13
N ILE A 538 -5.24 -8.18 3.46
CA ILE A 538 -5.08 -9.62 3.74
C ILE A 538 -3.71 -10.16 3.30
N GLY A 539 -3.02 -9.46 2.40
CA GLY A 539 -1.77 -9.87 1.79
C GLY A 539 -1.89 -9.91 0.28
N TRP A 540 -0.85 -9.44 -0.38
CA TRP A 540 -0.73 -9.38 -1.83
C TRP A 540 0.74 -9.51 -2.23
N ASP A 541 1.07 -9.67 -3.50
CA ASP A 541 2.46 -9.74 -3.98
C ASP A 541 3.29 -8.45 -3.78
N TRP A 542 2.67 -7.34 -3.36
CA TRP A 542 3.33 -6.05 -3.06
C TRP A 542 3.00 -5.45 -1.67
N ILE A 543 2.26 -6.15 -0.80
CA ILE A 543 2.02 -5.76 0.60
C ILE A 543 1.81 -7.01 1.48
N PRO A 544 2.37 -7.11 2.70
CA PRO A 544 2.13 -8.25 3.57
C PRO A 544 0.74 -8.13 4.21
N THR A 545 0.30 -9.17 4.89
CA THR A 545 -0.91 -9.06 5.70
C THR A 545 -0.77 -7.97 6.77
N VAL A 546 -1.69 -6.99 6.78
CA VAL A 546 -1.80 -5.95 7.82
C VAL A 546 -2.71 -6.45 8.95
N ARG A 547 -2.20 -6.49 10.18
CA ARG A 547 -2.94 -6.99 11.35
C ARG A 547 -4.21 -6.16 11.56
N GLY A 548 -5.35 -6.86 11.69
CA GLY A 548 -6.66 -6.21 11.83
C GLY A 548 -7.18 -5.52 10.56
N ARG A 549 -6.57 -5.71 9.39
CA ARG A 549 -7.06 -5.24 8.07
C ARG A 549 -7.40 -3.74 8.01
N ASN A 550 -6.58 -2.92 8.66
CA ASN A 550 -6.75 -1.47 8.72
C ASN A 550 -8.10 -1.00 9.31
N ILE A 551 -8.73 -1.76 10.22
CA ILE A 551 -9.90 -1.25 10.93
C ILE A 551 -9.56 -0.01 11.78
N GLY A 552 -10.51 0.90 11.94
CA GLY A 552 -10.37 2.14 12.71
C GLY A 552 -11.06 3.33 12.06
N ILE A 553 -10.91 4.49 12.70
CA ILE A 553 -11.35 5.79 12.18
C ILE A 553 -10.22 6.34 11.31
N TRP A 554 -10.10 5.86 10.08
CA TRP A 554 -8.92 6.08 9.23
C TRP A 554 -8.87 7.49 8.62
N ASN A 555 -9.99 8.22 8.60
CA ASN A 555 -10.09 9.59 8.11
C ASN A 555 -10.73 10.54 9.15
N ASP A 556 -10.83 11.82 8.81
CA ASP A 556 -11.23 12.90 9.71
C ASP A 556 -12.62 12.71 10.33
N VAL A 557 -12.78 13.29 11.53
CA VAL A 557 -14.07 13.41 12.23
C VAL A 557 -14.34 14.89 12.48
N LYS A 558 -15.51 15.38 12.06
CA LYS A 558 -15.84 16.82 12.13
C LYS A 558 -17.25 17.02 12.68
N LEU A 559 -17.43 18.02 13.54
CA LEU A 559 -18.74 18.55 13.88
C LEU A 559 -19.00 19.79 13.02
N VAL A 560 -20.08 19.80 12.24
CA VAL A 560 -20.41 20.93 11.35
C VAL A 560 -21.80 21.47 11.72
N THR A 561 -21.94 22.78 11.82
CA THR A 561 -23.22 23.44 12.10
C THR A 561 -23.74 24.21 10.89
N THR A 562 -25.04 24.07 10.64
CA THR A 562 -25.74 24.66 9.48
C THR A 562 -27.12 25.18 9.91
N GLY A 563 -27.82 25.85 8.99
CA GLY A 563 -29.27 26.08 9.08
C GLY A 563 -30.07 24.82 8.74
N ALA A 564 -31.38 24.96 8.50
CA ALA A 564 -32.25 23.82 8.24
C ALA A 564 -32.01 23.11 6.89
N VAL A 565 -31.38 23.76 5.91
CA VAL A 565 -31.08 23.20 4.59
C VAL A 565 -29.59 23.03 4.39
N THR A 566 -29.13 21.83 4.01
CA THR A 566 -27.73 21.57 3.63
C THR A 566 -27.54 21.61 2.12
N VAL A 567 -26.33 21.94 1.66
CA VAL A 567 -25.91 21.90 0.26
C VAL A 567 -24.80 20.87 0.08
N SER A 568 -24.90 19.97 -0.90
CA SER A 568 -23.88 18.93 -1.10
C SER A 568 -23.65 18.54 -2.56
N ASP A 569 -22.54 17.83 -2.77
CA ASP A 569 -22.17 17.12 -4.00
C ASP A 569 -22.23 18.01 -5.26
N PRO A 570 -21.47 19.12 -5.33
CA PRO A 570 -21.52 20.01 -6.48
C PRO A 570 -20.95 19.35 -7.74
N LEU A 571 -21.46 19.73 -8.91
CA LEU A 571 -20.93 19.30 -10.21
C LEU A 571 -21.05 20.43 -11.24
N ILE A 572 -19.96 20.67 -12.00
CA ILE A 572 -19.98 21.50 -13.21
C ILE A 572 -19.71 20.63 -14.43
N GLU A 573 -20.73 20.42 -15.25
CA GLU A 573 -20.58 19.80 -16.56
C GLU A 573 -20.21 20.86 -17.59
N SER A 574 -19.28 20.54 -18.49
CA SER A 574 -18.81 21.44 -19.53
C SER A 574 -18.95 20.82 -20.91
N VAL A 575 -19.62 21.52 -21.83
CA VAL A 575 -19.75 21.12 -23.23
C VAL A 575 -19.12 22.19 -24.13
N LEU A 576 -18.09 21.79 -24.86
CA LEU A 576 -17.38 22.62 -25.83
C LEU A 576 -17.93 22.36 -27.25
N PRO A 577 -17.97 23.36 -28.13
CA PRO A 577 -18.28 23.19 -29.55
C PRO A 577 -17.06 22.62 -30.32
N LEU A 578 -16.59 21.43 -29.92
CA LEU A 578 -15.36 20.84 -30.44
C LEU A 578 -15.36 20.74 -31.99
N PRO A 579 -14.23 21.04 -32.65
CA PRO A 579 -12.89 21.30 -32.09
C PRO A 579 -12.67 22.75 -31.62
N ASP A 580 -13.66 23.63 -31.71
CA ASP A 580 -13.56 24.99 -31.18
C ASP A 580 -13.60 24.98 -29.65
N THR A 581 -12.62 25.63 -29.04
CA THR A 581 -12.44 25.74 -27.58
C THR A 581 -12.59 27.17 -27.08
N THR A 582 -13.02 28.09 -27.95
CA THR A 582 -13.18 29.52 -27.63
C THR A 582 -14.45 29.83 -26.87
N SER A 583 -15.37 28.88 -26.69
CA SER A 583 -16.55 29.03 -25.84
C SER A 583 -16.93 27.69 -25.20
N VAL A 584 -17.67 27.74 -24.09
CA VAL A 584 -18.15 26.55 -23.37
C VAL A 584 -19.56 26.81 -22.83
N GLN A 585 -20.42 25.78 -22.88
CA GLN A 585 -21.69 25.76 -22.18
C GLN A 585 -21.54 24.97 -20.89
N LEU A 586 -21.87 25.59 -19.76
CA LEU A 586 -21.82 24.98 -18.44
C LEU A 586 -23.21 24.55 -17.98
N THR A 587 -23.26 23.42 -17.28
CA THR A 587 -24.42 23.03 -16.45
C THR A 587 -23.93 22.84 -15.03
N ALA A 588 -24.47 23.62 -14.10
CA ALA A 588 -24.08 23.59 -12.70
C ALA A 588 -25.17 22.87 -11.88
N ARG A 589 -24.77 21.99 -10.96
CA ARG A 589 -25.70 21.21 -10.13
C ARG A 589 -25.23 21.10 -8.70
N ALA A 590 -26.17 21.05 -7.76
CA ALA A 590 -25.93 20.71 -6.36
C ALA A 590 -27.21 20.12 -5.74
N PHE A 591 -27.05 19.26 -4.74
CA PHE A 591 -28.15 18.78 -3.93
C PHE A 591 -28.46 19.75 -2.79
N VAL A 592 -29.74 19.94 -2.51
CA VAL A 592 -30.23 20.66 -1.33
C VAL A 592 -31.18 19.76 -0.55
N LYS A 593 -31.01 19.72 0.77
CA LYS A 593 -31.84 18.87 1.64
C LYS A 593 -32.37 19.65 2.82
N ASN A 594 -33.69 19.65 2.98
CA ASN A 594 -34.37 20.21 4.13
C ASN A 594 -34.44 19.19 5.27
N HIS A 595 -33.80 19.49 6.40
CA HIS A 595 -33.76 18.62 7.58
C HIS A 595 -34.81 18.98 8.64
N ASP A 596 -35.65 19.98 8.39
CA ASP A 596 -36.72 20.37 9.29
C ASP A 596 -38.05 19.65 8.97
N SER A 597 -38.95 19.68 9.95
CA SER A 597 -40.31 19.15 9.91
C SER A 597 -41.31 20.03 9.16
N LYS A 598 -40.85 21.15 8.59
CA LYS A 598 -41.67 22.14 7.90
C LYS A 598 -41.14 22.40 6.50
N ASP A 599 -42.01 22.86 5.62
CA ASP A 599 -41.63 23.30 4.29
C ASP A 599 -40.78 24.58 4.39
N ILE A 600 -39.72 24.66 3.58
CA ILE A 600 -38.78 25.77 3.53
C ILE A 600 -38.75 26.36 2.12
N LYS A 601 -38.64 27.68 2.06
CA LYS A 601 -38.34 28.43 0.84
C LYS A 601 -37.03 29.17 1.01
N GLY A 602 -36.19 29.12 -0.01
CA GLY A 602 -34.91 29.80 -0.05
C GLY A 602 -34.43 30.03 -1.46
N VAL A 603 -33.22 30.55 -1.58
CA VAL A 603 -32.53 30.76 -2.85
C VAL A 603 -31.25 29.93 -2.84
N LEU A 604 -31.04 29.11 -3.86
CA LEU A 604 -29.75 28.50 -4.11
C LEU A 604 -28.97 29.39 -5.06
N GLU A 605 -27.86 29.94 -4.58
CA GLU A 605 -26.89 30.73 -5.34
C GLU A 605 -25.69 29.85 -5.69
N GLY A 606 -25.10 30.06 -6.87
CA GLY A 606 -23.85 29.42 -7.28
C GLY A 606 -22.91 30.37 -7.99
N SER A 607 -21.61 30.08 -7.89
CA SER A 607 -20.55 30.86 -8.53
C SER A 607 -19.48 29.98 -9.16
N ILE A 608 -18.90 30.47 -10.27
CA ILE A 608 -17.76 29.87 -10.98
C ILE A 608 -16.86 31.03 -11.45
N GLY A 609 -15.76 31.27 -10.74
CA GLY A 609 -15.00 32.51 -10.90
C GLY A 609 -15.90 33.73 -10.71
N ASP A 610 -15.94 34.61 -11.72
CA ASP A 610 -16.76 35.82 -11.70
C ASP A 610 -18.23 35.59 -12.11
N ILE A 611 -18.59 34.39 -12.59
CA ILE A 611 -19.97 34.07 -13.00
C ILE A 611 -20.80 33.74 -11.76
N CYS A 612 -21.97 34.38 -11.63
CA CYS A 612 -22.95 34.10 -10.57
C CYS A 612 -24.31 33.75 -11.17
N PHE A 613 -25.06 32.87 -10.50
CA PHE A 613 -26.41 32.44 -10.88
C PHE A 613 -27.20 32.02 -9.64
N GLU A 614 -28.53 32.09 -9.71
CA GLU A 614 -29.38 31.80 -8.56
C GLU A 614 -30.77 31.33 -8.96
N GLN A 615 -31.42 30.55 -8.10
CA GLN A 615 -32.80 30.11 -8.29
C GLN A 615 -33.54 30.03 -6.96
N GLU A 616 -34.81 30.44 -6.94
CA GLU A 616 -35.71 30.12 -5.83
C GLU A 616 -35.98 28.61 -5.77
N VAL A 617 -35.96 28.07 -4.55
CA VAL A 617 -36.23 26.65 -4.28
C VAL A 617 -37.24 26.55 -3.15
N SER A 618 -38.22 25.65 -3.30
CA SER A 618 -39.17 25.30 -2.26
C SER A 618 -39.04 23.82 -1.96
N LEU A 619 -38.68 23.47 -0.73
CA LEU A 619 -38.48 22.11 -0.25
C LEU A 619 -39.55 21.77 0.78
N LYS A 620 -40.19 20.62 0.65
CA LYS A 620 -41.04 20.05 1.69
C LYS A 620 -40.20 19.62 2.88
N ALA A 621 -40.86 19.41 4.02
CA ALA A 621 -40.24 18.79 5.18
C ALA A 621 -39.52 17.47 4.81
N GLY A 622 -38.23 17.35 5.12
CA GLY A 622 -37.42 16.17 4.82
C GLY A 622 -37.06 15.96 3.34
N GLU A 623 -37.43 16.86 2.44
CA GLU A 623 -37.19 16.71 1.00
C GLU A 623 -35.74 17.01 0.64
N GLU A 624 -35.19 16.14 -0.21
CA GLU A 624 -33.92 16.35 -0.91
C GLU A 624 -34.19 16.52 -2.40
N GLN A 625 -33.54 17.49 -3.02
CA GLN A 625 -33.72 17.80 -4.44
C GLN A 625 -32.37 18.17 -5.07
N GLU A 626 -32.08 17.66 -6.26
CA GLU A 626 -31.00 18.18 -7.10
C GLU A 626 -31.50 19.43 -7.87
N ILE A 627 -30.77 20.53 -7.74
CA ILE A 627 -31.05 21.77 -8.47
C ILE A 627 -30.07 21.88 -9.64
N VAL A 628 -30.59 22.19 -10.83
CA VAL A 628 -29.81 22.19 -12.08
C VAL A 628 -29.93 23.53 -12.78
N PHE A 629 -28.80 24.21 -12.97
CA PHE A 629 -28.67 25.46 -13.70
C PHE A 629 -28.10 25.18 -15.09
N LYS A 630 -28.90 25.41 -16.14
CA LYS A 630 -28.49 25.19 -17.54
C LYS A 630 -28.20 26.49 -18.23
N ALA A 631 -27.21 26.51 -19.12
CA ALA A 631 -26.90 27.66 -19.97
C ALA A 631 -28.08 28.16 -20.83
N SER A 632 -29.10 27.33 -21.10
CA SER A 632 -30.33 27.73 -21.79
C SER A 632 -31.19 28.71 -20.98
N ASP A 633 -31.18 28.57 -19.66
CA ASP A 633 -32.00 29.35 -18.73
C ASP A 633 -31.18 30.44 -18.04
N TYR A 634 -29.85 30.23 -17.93
CA TYR A 634 -28.88 31.15 -17.35
C TYR A 634 -27.77 31.46 -18.37
N PRO A 635 -27.97 32.44 -19.28
CA PRO A 635 -27.05 32.69 -20.40
C PRO A 635 -25.60 32.98 -19.98
N GLN A 636 -25.36 33.49 -18.77
CA GLN A 636 -24.03 33.71 -18.22
C GLN A 636 -23.22 32.41 -18.03
N LEU A 637 -23.87 31.25 -17.98
CA LEU A 637 -23.20 29.93 -18.01
C LEU A 637 -22.68 29.54 -19.41
N THR A 638 -22.84 30.42 -20.41
CA THR A 638 -22.09 30.33 -21.67
C THR A 638 -20.85 31.22 -21.56
N MET A 639 -19.72 30.61 -21.20
CA MET A 639 -18.46 31.33 -21.02
C MET A 639 -17.70 31.46 -22.35
N GLN A 640 -17.17 32.66 -22.62
CA GLN A 640 -16.28 32.92 -23.75
C GLN A 640 -14.82 32.88 -23.29
N HIS A 641 -13.95 32.33 -24.11
CA HIS A 641 -12.52 32.15 -23.84
C HIS A 641 -12.21 31.56 -22.46
N PRO A 642 -12.79 30.39 -22.10
CA PRO A 642 -12.52 29.78 -20.82
C PRO A 642 -11.03 29.43 -20.67
N HIS A 643 -10.46 29.66 -19.49
CA HIS A 643 -9.29 28.91 -19.07
C HIS A 643 -9.71 27.45 -18.84
N LEU A 644 -9.22 26.55 -19.69
CA LEU A 644 -9.54 25.13 -19.60
C LEU A 644 -8.57 24.42 -18.64
N TRP A 645 -9.06 23.39 -17.96
CA TRP A 645 -8.21 22.44 -17.27
C TRP A 645 -7.62 21.45 -18.29
N TRP A 646 -6.31 21.24 -18.20
CA TRP A 646 -5.58 20.27 -19.02
C TRP A 646 -4.70 19.35 -18.18
N PRO A 647 -4.58 18.06 -18.56
CA PRO A 647 -3.62 17.17 -17.97
C PRO A 647 -2.18 17.55 -18.35
N LYS A 648 -1.23 17.05 -17.56
CA LYS A 648 0.20 17.28 -17.73
C LYS A 648 0.64 16.98 -19.17
N GLY A 649 1.33 17.95 -19.77
CA GLY A 649 1.84 17.85 -21.13
C GLY A 649 0.85 18.26 -22.22
N TYR A 650 -0.40 18.59 -21.88
CA TYR A 650 -1.41 19.09 -22.83
C TYR A 650 -1.72 20.57 -22.67
N GLY A 651 -1.53 21.14 -21.47
CA GLY A 651 -1.75 22.54 -21.13
C GLY A 651 -1.64 22.76 -19.62
N ASP A 652 -2.13 23.89 -19.13
CA ASP A 652 -2.17 24.19 -17.70
C ASP A 652 -3.43 23.60 -17.03
N PRO A 653 -3.33 23.00 -15.83
CA PRO A 653 -4.47 22.47 -15.08
C PRO A 653 -5.21 23.60 -14.33
N TYR A 654 -5.84 24.52 -15.06
CA TYR A 654 -6.51 25.67 -14.46
C TYR A 654 -7.76 25.27 -13.65
N LEU A 655 -7.89 25.81 -12.44
CA LEU A 655 -9.01 25.56 -11.52
C LEU A 655 -9.64 26.89 -11.08
N TYR A 656 -10.95 27.03 -11.26
CA TYR A 656 -11.73 28.17 -10.78
C TYR A 656 -12.12 27.97 -9.32
N ASP A 657 -12.20 29.06 -8.57
CA ASP A 657 -13.01 29.09 -7.35
C ASP A 657 -14.50 28.90 -7.72
N ALA A 658 -15.15 27.97 -7.05
CA ALA A 658 -16.58 27.70 -7.24
C ALA A 658 -17.27 27.47 -5.90
N SER A 659 -18.57 27.80 -5.85
CA SER A 659 -19.36 27.58 -4.64
C SER A 659 -20.84 27.42 -4.95
N PHE A 660 -21.55 26.78 -4.02
CA PHE A 660 -23.00 26.87 -3.91
C PHE A 660 -23.38 27.26 -2.49
N THR A 661 -24.33 28.19 -2.37
CA THR A 661 -24.81 28.73 -1.09
C THR A 661 -26.32 28.72 -1.07
N PHE A 662 -26.94 28.16 -0.04
CA PHE A 662 -28.39 28.21 0.14
C PHE A 662 -28.78 29.25 1.18
N ASN A 663 -29.57 30.24 0.76
CA ASN A 663 -30.02 31.34 1.61
C ASN A 663 -31.51 31.19 1.99
N THR A 664 -31.82 31.47 3.26
CA THR A 664 -33.20 31.57 3.78
C THR A 664 -33.45 33.01 4.25
N GLY A 665 -34.01 33.83 3.36
CA GLY A 665 -34.01 35.29 3.56
C GLY A 665 -32.56 35.83 3.52
N ASP A 666 -32.19 36.70 4.46
CA ASP A 666 -30.85 37.30 4.53
C ASP A 666 -29.80 36.43 5.26
N LYS A 667 -30.07 35.12 5.45
CA LYS A 667 -29.21 34.21 6.19
C LYS A 667 -28.78 33.01 5.36
N VAL A 668 -27.49 32.73 5.36
CA VAL A 668 -26.92 31.48 4.83
C VAL A 668 -27.37 30.32 5.71
N SER A 669 -27.99 29.32 5.09
CA SER A 669 -28.26 28.03 5.71
C SER A 669 -27.02 27.14 5.64
N ASP A 670 -26.46 26.97 4.44
CA ASP A 670 -25.27 26.15 4.23
C ASP A 670 -24.54 26.56 2.94
N GLN A 671 -23.25 26.19 2.85
CA GLN A 671 -22.38 26.52 1.73
C GLN A 671 -21.35 25.41 1.48
N VAL A 672 -21.14 25.08 0.20
CA VAL A 672 -20.01 24.26 -0.25
C VAL A 672 -19.09 25.10 -1.13
N ASN A 673 -17.78 25.06 -0.84
CA ASN A 673 -16.72 25.70 -1.62
C ASN A 673 -15.80 24.62 -2.18
N TYR A 674 -15.42 24.75 -3.45
CA TYR A 674 -14.57 23.76 -4.11
C TYR A 674 -13.83 24.39 -5.30
N LYS A 675 -12.91 23.63 -5.89
CA LYS A 675 -12.20 24.00 -7.11
C LYS A 675 -12.84 23.32 -8.31
N ALA A 676 -13.21 24.09 -9.33
CA ALA A 676 -13.81 23.56 -10.55
C ALA A 676 -12.84 23.67 -11.74
N GLY A 677 -12.53 22.55 -12.40
CA GLY A 677 -11.80 22.56 -13.68
C GLY A 677 -12.75 22.46 -14.87
N ILE A 678 -12.73 23.44 -15.76
CA ILE A 678 -13.55 23.44 -16.97
C ILE A 678 -12.86 22.58 -18.03
N ARG A 679 -13.45 21.42 -18.35
CA ARG A 679 -12.97 20.54 -19.40
C ARG A 679 -14.07 19.63 -19.94
N GLN A 680 -13.89 19.12 -21.15
CA GLN A 680 -14.76 18.09 -21.71
C GLN A 680 -13.95 16.83 -22.03
N MET A 681 -14.40 15.68 -21.54
CA MET A 681 -13.91 14.37 -21.97
C MET A 681 -14.84 13.78 -23.01
N THR A 682 -14.25 13.11 -24.00
CA THR A 682 -14.99 12.26 -24.95
C THR A 682 -14.22 10.96 -25.19
N TYR A 683 -14.94 9.93 -25.59
CA TYR A 683 -14.44 8.56 -25.70
C TYR A 683 -14.93 7.92 -26.99
N ASN A 684 -14.12 7.03 -27.58
CA ASN A 684 -14.59 6.07 -28.57
C ASN A 684 -13.95 4.71 -28.29
N GLU A 685 -14.63 3.65 -28.74
CA GLU A 685 -14.19 2.26 -28.58
C GLU A 685 -14.03 1.59 -29.95
N ASP A 686 -13.68 2.38 -30.97
CA ASP A 686 -13.56 1.92 -32.35
C ASP A 686 -12.60 0.72 -32.43
N HIS A 687 -13.04 -0.34 -33.10
CA HIS A 687 -12.30 -1.61 -33.21
C HIS A 687 -11.99 -2.29 -31.87
N GLN A 688 -12.81 -2.07 -30.82
CA GLN A 688 -12.58 -2.60 -29.46
C GLN A 688 -11.31 -2.03 -28.83
N ILE A 689 -11.08 -0.73 -29.02
CA ILE A 689 -9.92 -0.01 -28.50
C ILE A 689 -10.40 1.29 -27.87
N LEU A 690 -10.16 1.47 -26.58
CA LEU A 690 -10.48 2.71 -25.88
C LEU A 690 -9.56 3.84 -26.34
N ASN A 691 -10.14 4.87 -26.97
CA ASN A 691 -9.49 6.16 -27.18
C ASN A 691 -10.17 7.21 -26.32
N MET A 692 -9.35 7.97 -25.60
CA MET A 692 -9.78 9.08 -24.75
C MET A 692 -9.39 10.39 -25.41
N TYR A 693 -10.21 11.42 -25.22
CA TYR A 693 -9.95 12.77 -25.70
C TYR A 693 -10.27 13.77 -24.60
N ILE A 694 -9.42 14.78 -24.48
CA ILE A 694 -9.58 15.90 -23.56
C ILE A 694 -9.67 17.17 -24.39
N ASN A 695 -10.77 17.91 -24.25
CA ASN A 695 -11.04 19.15 -24.98
C ASN A 695 -10.83 19.00 -26.50
N GLY A 696 -11.21 17.84 -27.06
CA GLY A 696 -11.07 17.49 -28.47
C GLY A 696 -9.69 17.03 -28.94
N ARG A 697 -8.68 16.99 -28.06
CA ARG A 697 -7.34 16.45 -28.36
C ARG A 697 -7.21 15.02 -27.85
N ARG A 698 -6.61 14.12 -28.66
CA ARG A 698 -6.41 12.71 -28.28
C ARG A 698 -5.48 12.62 -27.07
N PHE A 699 -5.94 11.93 -26.04
CA PHE A 699 -5.22 11.72 -24.81
C PHE A 699 -4.48 10.37 -24.83
N ILE A 700 -3.17 10.42 -24.59
CA ILE A 700 -2.29 9.24 -24.50
C ILE A 700 -1.85 9.09 -23.04
N GLY A 701 -2.45 8.13 -22.34
CA GLY A 701 -2.20 7.88 -20.93
C GLY A 701 -0.82 7.30 -20.66
N ARG A 702 0.01 8.03 -19.92
CA ARG A 702 1.31 7.58 -19.41
C ARG A 702 1.27 7.74 -17.90
N GLY A 703 1.45 6.65 -17.19
CA GLY A 703 1.17 6.63 -15.76
C GLY A 703 1.62 5.37 -15.06
N GLY A 704 1.09 5.20 -13.85
CA GLY A 704 1.18 3.96 -13.12
C GLY A 704 -0.03 3.71 -12.25
N ASN A 705 -0.06 2.52 -11.69
CA ASN A 705 -1.08 2.07 -10.75
C ASN A 705 -0.70 2.47 -9.33
N TRP A 706 -1.71 2.81 -8.55
CA TRP A 706 -1.62 3.21 -7.16
C TRP A 706 -2.57 2.32 -6.35
N GLY A 707 -2.02 1.44 -5.51
CA GLY A 707 -2.82 0.52 -4.68
C GLY A 707 -3.28 1.14 -3.36
N PHE A 708 -2.33 1.57 -2.52
CA PHE A 708 -2.55 2.13 -1.18
C PHE A 708 -1.73 3.40 -1.02
N SER A 709 -2.12 4.32 -0.14
CA SER A 709 -1.33 5.51 0.16
C SER A 709 -0.17 5.21 1.11
N GLU A 710 -0.45 4.42 2.14
CA GLU A 710 0.52 3.91 3.11
C GLU A 710 -0.06 2.64 3.73
N SER A 711 0.77 1.71 4.21
CA SER A 711 0.33 0.39 4.73
C SER A 711 -0.74 0.50 5.82
N ASN A 712 -0.74 1.61 6.57
CA ASN A 712 -1.67 1.94 7.63
C ASN A 712 -2.48 3.23 7.37
N LEU A 713 -2.54 3.71 6.13
CA LEU A 713 -3.37 4.85 5.70
C LEU A 713 -3.00 6.19 6.39
N ASN A 714 -1.70 6.38 6.67
CA ASN A 714 -1.20 7.54 7.41
C ASN A 714 -0.89 8.78 6.55
N TYR A 715 -1.01 8.69 5.22
CA TYR A 715 -0.79 9.85 4.34
C TYR A 715 -1.84 10.93 4.57
N ARG A 716 -1.39 12.19 4.53
CA ARG A 716 -2.26 13.38 4.55
C ARG A 716 -1.91 14.28 3.35
N ALA A 717 -2.41 15.51 3.32
CA ALA A 717 -2.32 16.38 2.14
C ALA A 717 -0.88 16.56 1.64
N ARG A 718 0.08 16.73 2.54
CA ARG A 718 1.50 16.89 2.16
C ARG A 718 2.04 15.67 1.40
N GLU A 719 1.78 14.47 1.88
CA GLU A 719 2.33 13.25 1.26
C GLU A 719 1.69 12.98 -0.10
N TYR A 720 0.38 13.17 -0.24
CA TYR A 720 -0.30 13.07 -1.52
C TYR A 720 0.22 14.10 -2.53
N ASP A 721 0.37 15.37 -2.12
CA ASP A 721 0.91 16.41 -2.99
C ASP A 721 2.32 16.09 -3.48
N ALA A 722 3.20 15.63 -2.58
CA ALA A 722 4.58 15.25 -2.93
C ALA A 722 4.62 14.08 -3.93
N ALA A 723 3.87 13.03 -3.66
CA ALA A 723 3.86 11.82 -4.48
C ALA A 723 3.21 12.05 -5.86
N ILE A 724 2.18 12.90 -5.96
CA ILE A 724 1.59 13.32 -7.24
C ILE A 724 2.49 14.32 -7.98
N ALA A 725 3.21 15.20 -7.28
CA ALA A 725 4.22 16.06 -7.91
C ALA A 725 5.34 15.23 -8.57
N TYR A 726 5.74 14.10 -7.97
CA TYR A 726 6.63 13.11 -8.58
C TYR A 726 6.06 12.48 -9.84
N HIS A 727 4.77 12.13 -9.86
CA HIS A 727 4.11 11.64 -11.07
C HIS A 727 4.17 12.70 -12.18
N ALA A 728 3.82 13.95 -11.88
CA ALA A 728 3.87 15.04 -12.85
C ALA A 728 5.30 15.33 -13.34
N ASP A 729 6.30 15.27 -12.48
CA ASP A 729 7.70 15.50 -12.84
C ASP A 729 8.32 14.36 -13.67
N MET A 730 7.80 13.13 -13.55
CA MET A 730 8.09 12.02 -14.49
C MET A 730 7.38 12.15 -15.85
N ASN A 731 6.64 13.23 -16.10
CA ASN A 731 5.76 13.40 -17.26
C ASN A 731 4.61 12.38 -17.32
N PHE A 732 4.23 11.77 -16.20
CA PHE A 732 2.94 11.10 -16.12
C PHE A 732 1.80 12.11 -16.22
N ASN A 733 0.70 11.66 -16.80
CA ASN A 733 -0.50 12.45 -17.04
C ASN A 733 -1.78 11.72 -16.62
N ILE A 734 -1.64 10.49 -16.12
CA ILE A 734 -2.72 9.68 -15.55
C ILE A 734 -2.16 8.78 -14.43
N MET A 735 -2.99 8.45 -13.46
CA MET A 735 -2.75 7.41 -12.47
C MET A 735 -4.01 6.53 -12.36
N ARG A 736 -3.86 5.26 -11.97
CA ARG A 736 -4.99 4.36 -11.69
C ARG A 736 -5.11 4.06 -10.21
N ASN A 737 -6.24 4.41 -9.60
CA ASN A 737 -6.58 4.07 -8.22
C ASN A 737 -7.03 2.61 -8.23
N TRP A 738 -6.06 1.71 -8.14
CA TRP A 738 -6.23 0.28 -8.35
C TRP A 738 -7.15 -0.31 -7.28
N VAL A 739 -8.20 -1.02 -7.71
CA VAL A 739 -9.25 -1.57 -6.82
C VAL A 739 -9.90 -0.49 -5.93
N GLY A 740 -9.75 0.80 -6.27
CA GLY A 740 -10.45 1.91 -5.64
C GLY A 740 -10.13 2.14 -4.15
N MET A 741 -8.97 1.66 -3.66
CA MET A 741 -8.67 1.63 -2.23
C MET A 741 -8.11 2.93 -1.64
N ILE A 742 -8.22 4.06 -2.34
CA ILE A 742 -7.99 5.39 -1.78
C ILE A 742 -9.29 6.17 -1.80
N GLY A 743 -9.64 6.79 -0.66
CA GLY A 743 -10.82 7.64 -0.49
C GLY A 743 -10.55 9.06 0.01
N ASP A 744 -9.28 9.44 0.20
CA ASP A 744 -8.89 10.77 0.67
C ASP A 744 -9.12 11.83 -0.40
N GLU A 745 -9.74 12.96 -0.02
CA GLU A 745 -10.02 14.08 -0.94
C GLU A 745 -8.72 14.74 -1.42
N GLU A 746 -7.72 14.78 -0.55
CA GLU A 746 -6.41 15.35 -0.77
C GLU A 746 -5.67 14.72 -1.97
N LEU A 747 -5.90 13.43 -2.25
CA LEU A 747 -5.35 12.78 -3.44
C LEU A 747 -5.92 13.42 -4.70
N TYR A 748 -7.25 13.57 -4.77
CA TYR A 748 -7.93 14.10 -5.94
C TYR A 748 -7.62 15.58 -6.15
N GLU A 749 -7.53 16.36 -5.06
CA GLU A 749 -7.08 17.74 -5.14
C GLU A 749 -5.63 17.85 -5.66
N ALA A 750 -4.72 16.97 -5.20
CA ALA A 750 -3.36 16.94 -5.71
C ALA A 750 -3.34 16.60 -7.21
N CYS A 751 -4.13 15.60 -7.63
CA CYS A 751 -4.29 15.25 -9.04
C CYS A 751 -4.84 16.42 -9.88
N ASP A 752 -5.83 17.15 -9.38
CA ASP A 752 -6.38 18.34 -10.01
C ASP A 752 -5.32 19.43 -10.18
N ARG A 753 -4.55 19.74 -9.12
CA ARG A 753 -3.50 20.77 -9.12
C ARG A 753 -2.35 20.45 -10.06
N HIS A 754 -1.92 19.19 -10.11
CA HIS A 754 -0.76 18.75 -10.89
C HIS A 754 -1.11 18.28 -12.31
N GLY A 755 -2.41 18.25 -12.66
CA GLY A 755 -2.87 17.83 -13.98
C GLY A 755 -2.72 16.33 -14.22
N ILE A 756 -2.91 15.50 -13.19
CA ILE A 756 -2.86 14.04 -13.32
C ILE A 756 -4.30 13.53 -13.39
N MET A 757 -4.67 12.89 -14.49
CA MET A 757 -5.99 12.25 -14.55
C MET A 757 -6.06 11.01 -13.67
N VAL A 758 -7.25 10.68 -13.17
CA VAL A 758 -7.50 9.49 -12.37
C VAL A 758 -8.37 8.53 -13.17
N TRP A 759 -7.84 7.33 -13.40
CA TRP A 759 -8.64 6.14 -13.65
C TRP A 759 -9.08 5.59 -12.29
N GLN A 760 -10.38 5.58 -12.03
CA GLN A 760 -10.96 5.17 -10.76
C GLN A 760 -11.56 3.76 -10.85
N ASP A 761 -10.95 2.78 -10.18
CA ASP A 761 -11.59 1.47 -9.99
C ASP A 761 -12.62 1.52 -8.85
N PHE A 762 -13.50 0.52 -8.81
CA PHE A 762 -14.23 0.14 -7.60
C PHE A 762 -13.57 -1.06 -6.91
N TRP A 763 -14.02 -1.37 -5.68
CA TRP A 763 -13.43 -2.34 -4.75
C TRP A 763 -13.63 -3.81 -5.15
N LEU A 764 -13.25 -4.18 -6.38
CA LEU A 764 -13.30 -5.53 -6.92
C LEU A 764 -11.95 -5.89 -7.53
N ALA A 765 -11.25 -6.81 -6.87
CA ALA A 765 -10.02 -7.41 -7.39
C ALA A 765 -10.30 -8.52 -8.42
N ASN A 766 -9.24 -9.15 -8.94
CA ASN A 766 -9.35 -10.29 -9.84
C ASN A 766 -10.22 -11.39 -9.20
N PRO A 767 -11.16 -12.03 -9.93
CA PRO A 767 -11.96 -13.14 -9.39
C PRO A 767 -11.16 -14.29 -8.78
N ALA A 768 -9.89 -14.47 -9.18
CA ALA A 768 -8.99 -15.45 -8.59
C ALA A 768 -8.47 -15.05 -7.20
N ASP A 769 -8.46 -13.75 -6.88
CA ASP A 769 -7.85 -13.18 -5.67
C ASP A 769 -8.89 -12.84 -4.58
N GLY A 770 -10.16 -13.19 -4.81
CA GLY A 770 -11.23 -12.99 -3.83
C GLY A 770 -12.61 -13.24 -4.42
N PRO A 771 -13.62 -13.50 -3.56
CA PRO A 771 -14.98 -13.72 -4.02
C PRO A 771 -15.64 -12.40 -4.44
N ASP A 772 -16.83 -12.49 -5.01
CA ASP A 772 -17.71 -11.33 -5.13
C ASP A 772 -18.23 -10.90 -3.74
N PRO A 773 -18.56 -9.62 -3.53
CA PRO A 773 -19.03 -9.11 -2.24
C PRO A 773 -20.30 -9.82 -1.74
N TYR A 774 -20.35 -10.16 -0.45
CA TYR A 774 -21.53 -10.77 0.19
C TYR A 774 -22.62 -9.75 0.55
N TYR A 775 -22.28 -8.45 0.53
CA TYR A 775 -23.19 -7.34 0.83
C TYR A 775 -23.32 -6.40 -0.38
N PRO A 776 -23.93 -6.84 -1.49
CA PRO A 776 -24.01 -6.05 -2.73
C PRO A 776 -24.75 -4.72 -2.56
N ASP A 777 -25.79 -4.66 -1.71
CA ASP A 777 -26.53 -3.41 -1.48
C ASP A 777 -25.67 -2.36 -0.77
N MET A 778 -24.88 -2.78 0.22
CA MET A 778 -23.93 -1.91 0.91
C MET A 778 -22.81 -1.45 -0.04
N PHE A 779 -22.31 -2.34 -0.90
CA PHE A 779 -21.35 -1.99 -1.95
C PHE A 779 -21.92 -0.91 -2.88
N ILE A 780 -23.15 -1.09 -3.36
CA ILE A 780 -23.82 -0.16 -4.27
C ILE A 780 -24.04 1.20 -3.59
N ALA A 781 -24.45 1.22 -2.32
CA ALA A 781 -24.63 2.45 -1.55
C ALA A 781 -23.31 3.22 -1.39
N ASN A 782 -22.21 2.51 -1.07
CA ASN A 782 -20.88 3.11 -1.01
C ASN A 782 -20.46 3.65 -2.39
N ALA A 783 -20.66 2.90 -3.47
CA ALA A 783 -20.28 3.32 -4.82
C ALA A 783 -21.04 4.59 -5.27
N GLU A 784 -22.33 4.71 -4.94
CA GLU A 784 -23.14 5.88 -5.25
C GLU A 784 -22.69 7.13 -4.49
N ASP A 785 -22.49 7.00 -3.17
CA ASP A 785 -21.93 8.09 -2.34
C ASP A 785 -20.52 8.48 -2.80
N TYR A 786 -19.68 7.50 -3.13
CA TYR A 786 -18.30 7.72 -3.52
C TYR A 786 -18.19 8.48 -4.85
N VAL A 787 -19.01 8.15 -5.86
CA VAL A 787 -19.05 8.91 -7.11
C VAL A 787 -19.53 10.34 -6.87
N ARG A 788 -20.56 10.54 -6.03
CA ARG A 788 -21.02 11.89 -5.65
C ARG A 788 -19.95 12.70 -4.93
N ARG A 789 -19.15 12.06 -4.07
CA ARG A 789 -18.03 12.69 -3.36
C ARG A 789 -16.98 13.22 -4.33
N ILE A 790 -16.56 12.42 -5.32
CA ILE A 790 -15.39 12.74 -6.15
C ILE A 790 -15.70 13.40 -7.49
N ARG A 791 -16.98 13.50 -7.90
CA ARG A 791 -17.37 13.99 -9.24
C ARG A 791 -17.00 15.44 -9.53
N SER A 792 -16.76 16.25 -8.49
CA SER A 792 -16.35 17.65 -8.62
C SER A 792 -14.90 17.80 -9.12
N HIS A 793 -14.09 16.75 -9.01
CA HIS A 793 -12.68 16.79 -9.38
C HIS A 793 -12.45 16.67 -10.88
N ALA A 794 -11.74 17.66 -11.44
CA ALA A 794 -11.41 17.71 -12.85
C ALA A 794 -10.45 16.60 -13.27
N SER A 795 -9.77 15.93 -12.36
CA SER A 795 -8.86 14.83 -12.66
C SER A 795 -9.58 13.54 -13.06
N ILE A 796 -10.83 13.30 -12.68
CA ILE A 796 -11.53 12.02 -12.95
C ILE A 796 -11.67 11.76 -14.46
N GLY A 797 -10.91 10.80 -14.98
CA GLY A 797 -10.82 10.53 -16.41
C GLY A 797 -11.61 9.30 -16.88
N LEU A 798 -11.84 8.30 -16.02
CA LEU A 798 -12.54 7.05 -16.36
C LEU A 798 -12.93 6.31 -15.07
N TYR A 799 -14.06 5.60 -15.09
CA TYR A 799 -14.43 4.63 -14.06
C TYR A 799 -14.26 3.19 -14.56
N CYS A 800 -13.80 2.30 -13.69
CA CYS A 800 -13.61 0.88 -14.00
C CYS A 800 -14.28 -0.01 -12.94
N GLY A 801 -15.05 -0.99 -13.40
CA GLY A 801 -15.82 -1.87 -12.52
C GLY A 801 -14.95 -2.82 -11.69
N ARG A 802 -13.97 -3.49 -12.31
CA ARG A 802 -13.18 -4.55 -11.67
C ARG A 802 -11.77 -4.67 -12.26
N ASN A 803 -10.82 -4.96 -11.39
CA ASN A 803 -9.48 -5.36 -11.78
C ASN A 803 -9.47 -6.76 -12.42
N GLU A 804 -8.92 -6.89 -13.64
CA GLU A 804 -8.67 -8.18 -14.31
C GLU A 804 -9.87 -9.15 -14.34
N GLY A 805 -11.07 -8.61 -14.53
CA GLY A 805 -12.29 -9.40 -14.58
C GLY A 805 -13.52 -8.52 -14.71
N PHE A 806 -14.69 -9.13 -14.54
CA PHE A 806 -15.98 -8.44 -14.66
C PHE A 806 -16.71 -8.42 -13.30
N PRO A 807 -17.37 -7.30 -12.93
CA PRO A 807 -18.22 -7.28 -11.76
C PRO A 807 -19.39 -8.27 -11.90
N PRO A 808 -19.95 -8.77 -10.78
CA PRO A 808 -21.18 -9.54 -10.83
C PRO A 808 -22.32 -8.69 -11.41
N GLU A 809 -23.26 -9.33 -12.11
CA GLU A 809 -24.28 -8.65 -12.94
C GLU A 809 -25.06 -7.55 -12.19
N ILE A 810 -25.42 -7.80 -10.92
CA ILE A 810 -26.15 -6.83 -10.08
C ILE A 810 -25.32 -5.56 -9.84
N ILE A 811 -24.03 -5.72 -9.57
CA ILE A 811 -23.11 -4.59 -9.33
C ILE A 811 -22.79 -3.89 -10.64
N ASP A 812 -22.48 -4.61 -11.73
CA ASP A 812 -22.15 -3.99 -13.03
C ASP A 812 -23.29 -3.09 -13.52
N LYS A 813 -24.54 -3.56 -13.43
CA LYS A 813 -25.73 -2.75 -13.79
C LYS A 813 -25.86 -1.51 -12.92
N ALA A 814 -25.60 -1.63 -11.62
CA ALA A 814 -25.65 -0.50 -10.70
C ALA A 814 -24.54 0.51 -10.99
N LEU A 815 -23.29 0.08 -11.19
CA LEU A 815 -22.16 0.95 -11.49
C LEU A 815 -22.36 1.72 -12.80
N ARG A 816 -22.85 1.06 -13.86
CA ARG A 816 -23.21 1.72 -15.12
C ARG A 816 -24.27 2.81 -14.93
N ARG A 817 -25.28 2.54 -14.11
CA ARG A 817 -26.32 3.52 -13.76
C ARG A 817 -25.72 4.68 -12.97
N ILE A 818 -24.98 4.38 -11.90
CA ILE A 818 -24.36 5.36 -11.01
C ILE A 818 -23.48 6.31 -11.81
N VAL A 819 -22.53 5.81 -12.61
CA VAL A 819 -21.63 6.67 -13.39
C VAL A 819 -22.41 7.56 -14.37
N ARG A 820 -23.40 7.00 -15.07
CA ARG A 820 -24.23 7.75 -16.03
C ARG A 820 -25.05 8.87 -15.35
N ASP A 821 -25.65 8.57 -14.21
CA ASP A 821 -26.62 9.45 -13.56
C ASP A 821 -25.92 10.46 -12.64
N GLU A 822 -24.89 10.03 -11.90
CA GLU A 822 -24.18 10.84 -10.90
C GLU A 822 -22.98 11.61 -11.47
N HIS A 823 -22.37 11.15 -12.55
CA HIS A 823 -21.27 11.86 -13.22
C HIS A 823 -21.45 11.86 -14.75
N PRO A 824 -22.50 12.55 -15.28
CA PRO A 824 -22.83 12.49 -16.69
C PRO A 824 -21.66 12.94 -17.59
N GLY A 825 -21.47 12.22 -18.70
CA GLY A 825 -20.39 12.46 -19.64
C GLY A 825 -19.08 11.72 -19.32
N MET A 826 -18.93 11.12 -18.14
CA MET A 826 -17.82 10.20 -17.85
C MET A 826 -18.10 8.80 -18.38
N HIS A 827 -17.02 8.10 -18.71
CA HIS A 827 -17.09 6.74 -19.26
C HIS A 827 -16.90 5.67 -18.18
N TYR A 828 -17.48 4.50 -18.42
CA TYR A 828 -17.35 3.32 -17.59
C TYR A 828 -16.95 2.12 -18.43
N ILE A 829 -15.91 1.41 -17.99
CA ILE A 829 -15.53 0.09 -18.52
C ILE A 829 -15.65 -0.98 -17.43
N PRO A 830 -16.07 -2.20 -17.76
CA PRO A 830 -16.29 -3.23 -16.74
C PRO A 830 -15.00 -3.92 -16.28
N SER A 831 -13.99 -4.07 -17.16
CA SER A 831 -12.73 -4.76 -16.86
C SER A 831 -11.53 -3.85 -17.10
N SER A 832 -10.54 -3.90 -16.20
CA SER A 832 -9.26 -3.20 -16.38
C SER A 832 -8.32 -3.87 -17.38
N ALA A 833 -8.54 -5.13 -17.74
CA ALA A 833 -7.56 -5.92 -18.51
C ALA A 833 -8.09 -6.51 -19.81
N ASP A 834 -9.38 -6.36 -20.10
CA ASP A 834 -10.06 -7.02 -21.21
C ASP A 834 -10.90 -6.02 -22.04
N GLU A 835 -11.54 -6.54 -23.10
CA GLU A 835 -12.37 -5.78 -24.04
C GLU A 835 -11.64 -4.62 -24.71
N VAL A 836 -11.87 -3.38 -24.28
CA VAL A 836 -11.37 -2.17 -24.95
C VAL A 836 -9.98 -1.74 -24.49
N VAL A 837 -9.47 -2.39 -23.44
CA VAL A 837 -8.14 -2.21 -22.87
C VAL A 837 -7.41 -3.55 -22.83
N SER A 838 -6.19 -3.54 -22.29
CA SER A 838 -5.42 -4.74 -21.97
C SER A 838 -4.70 -4.53 -20.64
N GLY A 839 -4.45 -5.56 -19.83
CA GLY A 839 -3.85 -5.35 -18.50
C GLY A 839 -2.98 -6.49 -17.98
N HIS A 840 -3.12 -7.70 -18.50
CA HIS A 840 -2.30 -8.83 -18.09
C HIS A 840 -0.81 -8.57 -18.39
N GLY A 841 0.08 -8.72 -17.40
CA GLY A 841 1.47 -8.23 -17.35
C GLY A 841 2.36 -8.19 -18.63
N PRO A 842 3.62 -8.68 -18.59
CA PRO A 842 4.33 -9.30 -17.47
C PRO A 842 4.64 -8.29 -16.35
N TYR A 843 4.99 -8.84 -15.18
CA TYR A 843 5.37 -8.10 -13.98
C TYR A 843 6.87 -8.23 -13.63
N ARG A 844 7.67 -8.81 -14.53
CA ARG A 844 9.10 -9.09 -14.36
C ARG A 844 9.95 -8.32 -15.36
N MET A 845 11.22 -8.11 -15.03
CA MET A 845 12.19 -7.49 -15.92
C MET A 845 12.40 -8.32 -17.20
N LEU A 846 12.32 -7.66 -18.35
CA LEU A 846 12.65 -8.22 -19.65
C LEU A 846 13.85 -7.46 -20.27
N PRO A 847 14.64 -8.11 -21.14
CA PRO A 847 15.61 -7.39 -21.96
C PRO A 847 14.95 -6.27 -22.80
N ALA A 848 15.65 -5.15 -22.98
CA ALA A 848 15.13 -3.97 -23.69
C ALA A 848 14.47 -4.31 -25.04
N LYS A 849 15.17 -5.08 -25.88
CA LYS A 849 14.66 -5.53 -27.20
C LYS A 849 13.33 -6.27 -27.11
N THR A 850 13.14 -7.09 -26.06
CA THR A 850 11.92 -7.87 -25.88
C THR A 850 10.70 -6.99 -25.68
N TYR A 851 10.80 -5.89 -24.93
CA TYR A 851 9.68 -4.95 -24.72
C TYR A 851 9.14 -4.39 -26.04
N PHE A 852 10.02 -4.00 -26.97
CA PHE A 852 9.65 -3.48 -28.30
C PHE A 852 9.01 -4.52 -29.23
N THR A 853 9.17 -5.82 -28.92
CA THR A 853 8.61 -6.92 -29.72
C THR A 853 7.41 -7.60 -29.07
N LEU A 854 6.94 -7.14 -27.92
CA LEU A 854 5.75 -7.70 -27.28
C LEU A 854 4.52 -7.49 -28.17
N GLU A 855 3.82 -8.58 -28.48
CA GLU A 855 2.55 -8.54 -29.20
C GLU A 855 1.40 -8.20 -28.25
N THR A 856 1.36 -8.81 -27.07
CA THR A 856 0.31 -8.61 -26.07
C THR A 856 0.26 -7.17 -25.57
N GLY A 857 -0.93 -6.57 -25.67
CA GLY A 857 -1.23 -5.23 -25.17
C GLY A 857 -0.53 -4.10 -25.92
N ASN A 858 0.04 -4.33 -27.11
CA ASN A 858 0.71 -3.27 -27.88
C ASN A 858 -0.25 -2.36 -28.65
N ASP A 859 -1.47 -2.82 -28.91
CA ASP A 859 -2.49 -2.22 -29.77
C ASP A 859 -3.62 -1.54 -28.99
N LYS A 860 -3.63 -1.69 -27.65
CA LYS A 860 -4.60 -1.09 -26.73
C LYS A 860 -3.92 -0.27 -25.64
N PHE A 861 -4.70 0.56 -24.95
CA PHE A 861 -4.23 1.15 -23.70
C PHE A 861 -3.97 0.02 -22.71
N HIS A 862 -2.71 -0.10 -22.27
CA HIS A 862 -2.25 -1.17 -21.41
C HIS A 862 -2.22 -0.69 -19.96
N SER A 863 -3.08 -1.26 -19.11
CA SER A 863 -3.39 -0.79 -17.76
C SER A 863 -2.45 -1.31 -16.68
N GLU A 864 -1.68 -2.37 -16.93
CA GLU A 864 -0.66 -2.84 -15.98
C GLU A 864 0.51 -3.52 -16.71
N ARG A 865 1.74 -3.11 -16.39
CA ARG A 865 2.97 -3.84 -16.72
C ARG A 865 4.09 -3.40 -15.80
N GLY A 866 4.82 -4.35 -15.25
CA GLY A 866 5.77 -4.06 -14.18
C GLY A 866 7.10 -4.78 -14.32
N MET A 867 8.05 -4.36 -13.50
CA MET A 867 9.28 -5.07 -13.20
C MET A 867 9.75 -4.70 -11.79
N PRO A 868 10.63 -5.50 -11.14
CA PRO A 868 11.21 -5.11 -9.86
C PRO A 868 11.88 -3.73 -9.92
N ASN A 869 11.78 -2.96 -8.84
CA ASN A 869 12.54 -1.71 -8.66
C ASN A 869 13.18 -1.71 -7.28
N VAL A 870 14.49 -1.98 -7.29
CA VAL A 870 15.27 -2.21 -6.09
C VAL A 870 15.58 -0.87 -5.41
N LEU A 871 15.47 -0.85 -4.07
CA LEU A 871 15.81 0.29 -3.24
C LEU A 871 17.25 0.77 -3.47
N THR A 872 17.48 2.06 -3.27
CA THR A 872 18.85 2.58 -3.11
C THR A 872 19.50 1.97 -1.86
N TYR A 873 20.83 2.03 -1.75
CA TYR A 873 21.51 1.49 -0.56
C TYR A 873 21.07 2.19 0.73
N GLU A 874 20.70 3.47 0.66
CA GLU A 874 20.12 4.21 1.77
C GLU A 874 18.74 3.64 2.16
N GLY A 875 17.88 3.32 1.20
CA GLY A 875 16.60 2.63 1.44
C GLY A 875 16.77 1.25 2.07
N PHE A 876 17.78 0.48 1.67
CA PHE A 876 18.12 -0.82 2.30
C PHE A 876 18.40 -0.67 3.79
N LYS A 877 19.25 0.28 4.18
CA LYS A 877 19.61 0.52 5.59
C LYS A 877 18.42 0.91 6.46
N ARG A 878 17.39 1.50 5.87
CA ARG A 878 16.15 1.89 6.57
C ARG A 878 15.15 0.75 6.69
N THR A 879 15.22 -0.23 5.78
CA THR A 879 14.22 -1.29 5.65
C THR A 879 14.61 -2.58 6.38
N TYR A 880 15.88 -2.97 6.32
CA TYR A 880 16.34 -4.29 6.77
C TYR A 880 17.09 -4.24 8.10
N SER A 881 17.09 -5.37 8.81
CA SER A 881 18.02 -5.61 9.91
C SER A 881 19.46 -5.70 9.37
N PRO A 882 20.49 -5.33 10.16
CA PRO A 882 21.88 -5.47 9.73
C PRO A 882 22.23 -6.89 9.24
N GLU A 883 21.66 -7.91 9.87
CA GLU A 883 21.83 -9.32 9.54
C GLU A 883 21.02 -9.72 8.28
N GLY A 884 19.85 -9.11 8.08
CA GLY A 884 18.96 -9.33 6.94
C GLY A 884 19.37 -8.63 5.65
N MET A 885 20.26 -7.63 5.73
CA MET A 885 20.72 -6.87 4.56
C MET A 885 21.48 -7.71 3.52
N TRP A 886 22.27 -8.70 3.93
CA TRP A 886 23.02 -9.55 3.00
C TRP A 886 23.52 -10.87 3.62
N PRO A 887 23.45 -12.01 2.91
CA PRO A 887 22.86 -12.22 1.57
C PRO A 887 21.32 -12.19 1.59
N GLN A 888 20.68 -12.31 0.42
CA GLN A 888 19.21 -12.34 0.30
C GLN A 888 18.57 -13.34 1.28
N SER A 889 17.81 -12.80 2.23
CA SER A 889 17.21 -13.47 3.38
C SER A 889 15.68 -13.62 3.22
N HIS A 890 14.98 -14.06 4.28
CA HIS A 890 13.51 -14.04 4.29
C HIS A 890 12.95 -12.63 4.42
N GLU A 891 13.68 -11.68 5.02
CA GLU A 891 13.25 -10.27 5.11
C GLU A 891 13.10 -9.65 3.71
N TRP A 892 13.95 -10.03 2.75
CA TRP A 892 13.79 -9.60 1.36
C TRP A 892 12.46 -10.07 0.78
N GLY A 893 12.06 -11.30 1.12
CA GLY A 893 10.77 -11.84 0.72
C GLY A 893 9.61 -11.19 1.45
N MET A 894 9.77 -10.85 2.74
CA MET A 894 8.81 -10.01 3.48
C MET A 894 8.56 -8.74 2.67
N HIS A 895 9.62 -8.03 2.29
CA HIS A 895 9.61 -6.82 1.46
C HIS A 895 9.52 -7.07 -0.05
N ASP A 896 8.69 -8.04 -0.44
CA ASP A 896 8.23 -8.37 -1.82
C ASP A 896 9.25 -8.94 -2.79
N TYR A 897 10.54 -9.00 -2.44
CA TYR A 897 11.60 -9.49 -3.31
C TYR A 897 11.78 -11.02 -3.21
N THR A 898 10.76 -11.75 -3.64
CA THR A 898 10.77 -13.23 -3.65
C THR A 898 11.32 -13.79 -4.97
N LEU A 899 12.01 -14.92 -4.91
CA LEU A 899 12.72 -15.50 -6.05
C LEU A 899 11.81 -16.08 -7.15
N GLU A 900 10.63 -16.60 -6.77
CA GLU A 900 9.72 -17.35 -7.64
C GLU A 900 8.35 -16.65 -7.87
N GLY A 901 8.15 -15.45 -7.31
CA GLY A 901 6.91 -14.66 -7.51
C GLY A 901 6.80 -14.01 -8.89
N ALA A 902 5.69 -13.33 -9.16
CA ALA A 902 5.39 -12.68 -10.44
C ALA A 902 6.45 -11.64 -10.87
N GLN A 903 7.06 -10.96 -9.88
CA GLN A 903 8.17 -10.02 -10.03
C GLN A 903 9.44 -10.68 -10.60
N GLY A 904 9.62 -11.99 -10.40
CA GLY A 904 10.70 -12.78 -10.96
C GLY A 904 12.11 -12.37 -10.50
N ALA A 905 12.34 -12.24 -9.18
CA ALA A 905 13.63 -11.77 -8.66
C ALA A 905 14.81 -12.67 -9.05
N THR A 906 14.60 -13.98 -9.26
CA THR A 906 15.64 -14.86 -9.82
C THR A 906 16.14 -14.34 -11.17
N SER A 907 15.20 -14.06 -12.09
CA SER A 907 15.56 -13.53 -13.41
C SER A 907 16.18 -12.14 -13.34
N PHE A 908 15.78 -11.30 -12.38
CA PHE A 908 16.39 -9.99 -12.16
C PHE A 908 17.84 -10.13 -11.69
N ASN A 909 18.10 -11.01 -10.73
CA ASN A 909 19.45 -11.31 -10.25
C ASN A 909 20.34 -11.88 -11.37
N GLU A 910 19.81 -12.77 -12.21
CA GLU A 910 20.52 -13.32 -13.37
C GLU A 910 20.88 -12.23 -14.41
N ILE A 911 19.99 -11.26 -14.63
CA ILE A 911 20.27 -10.12 -15.52
C ILE A 911 21.41 -9.27 -14.96
N ILE A 912 21.43 -8.99 -13.65
CA ILE A 912 22.55 -8.30 -13.00
C ILE A 912 23.84 -9.10 -13.17
N ALA A 913 23.81 -10.38 -12.83
CA ALA A 913 24.98 -11.25 -12.87
C ALA A 913 25.58 -11.36 -14.28
N LYS A 914 24.72 -11.52 -15.30
CA LYS A 914 25.15 -11.54 -16.70
C LYS A 914 25.73 -10.19 -17.14
N GLY A 915 25.03 -9.11 -16.82
CA GLY A 915 25.39 -7.75 -17.24
C GLY A 915 26.67 -7.25 -16.59
N TYR A 916 26.77 -7.35 -15.27
CA TYR A 916 27.78 -6.64 -14.48
C TYR A 916 28.61 -7.58 -13.58
N GLY A 917 28.21 -8.85 -13.46
CA GLY A 917 28.83 -9.84 -12.57
C GLY A 917 28.09 -9.99 -11.24
N GLU A 918 28.39 -11.06 -10.50
CA GLU A 918 27.76 -11.39 -9.22
C GLU A 918 28.06 -10.32 -8.15
N PRO A 919 27.05 -9.66 -7.56
CA PRO A 919 27.25 -8.72 -6.47
C PRO A 919 27.79 -9.40 -5.22
N GLN A 920 28.71 -8.74 -4.49
CA GLN A 920 29.38 -9.31 -3.31
C GLN A 920 28.79 -8.84 -1.98
N ASN A 921 27.97 -7.78 -1.98
CA ASN A 921 27.32 -7.20 -0.80
C ASN A 921 26.09 -6.38 -1.20
N ALA A 922 25.29 -5.95 -0.22
CA ALA A 922 24.08 -5.17 -0.44
C ALA A 922 24.31 -3.83 -1.17
N LYS A 923 25.43 -3.12 -0.93
CA LYS A 923 25.73 -1.85 -1.60
C LYS A 923 25.95 -2.08 -3.10
N GLU A 924 26.78 -3.06 -3.44
CA GLU A 924 27.03 -3.42 -4.84
C GLU A 924 25.76 -3.94 -5.54
N PHE A 925 24.94 -4.75 -4.85
CA PHE A 925 23.66 -5.20 -5.40
C PHE A 925 22.74 -4.01 -5.71
N ALA A 926 22.55 -3.09 -4.75
CA ALA A 926 21.68 -1.92 -4.93
C ALA A 926 22.18 -1.02 -6.08
N GLU A 927 23.49 -0.76 -6.16
CA GLU A 927 24.10 0.07 -7.21
C GLU A 927 23.99 -0.55 -8.60
N LEU A 928 24.22 -1.86 -8.73
CA LEU A 928 24.07 -2.58 -10.01
C LEU A 928 22.61 -2.73 -10.42
N ALA A 929 21.69 -2.89 -9.46
CA ALA A 929 20.26 -2.93 -9.74
C ALA A 929 19.75 -1.62 -10.35
N GLN A 930 20.31 -0.46 -9.96
CA GLN A 930 19.93 0.83 -10.56
C GLN A 930 20.19 0.88 -12.07
N TRP A 931 21.21 0.19 -12.60
CA TRP A 931 21.42 0.10 -14.05
C TRP A 931 20.27 -0.65 -14.74
N VAL A 932 19.88 -1.79 -14.18
CA VAL A 932 18.78 -2.62 -14.69
C VAL A 932 17.46 -1.88 -14.56
N ASN A 933 17.23 -1.18 -13.45
CA ASN A 933 16.04 -0.37 -13.24
C ASN A 933 15.97 0.82 -14.21
N TYR A 934 17.08 1.49 -14.51
CA TYR A 934 17.08 2.57 -15.50
C TYR A 934 16.75 2.03 -16.90
N ASP A 935 17.50 1.04 -17.38
CA ASP A 935 17.33 0.56 -18.76
C ASP A 935 15.99 -0.14 -18.99
N GLY A 936 15.56 -0.93 -18.00
CA GLY A 936 14.28 -1.65 -18.04
C GLY A 936 13.08 -0.71 -18.06
N HIS A 937 13.00 0.26 -17.14
CA HIS A 937 11.86 1.19 -17.09
C HIS A 937 11.85 2.17 -18.26
N ARG A 938 13.01 2.59 -18.76
CA ARG A 938 13.07 3.37 -20.00
C ARG A 938 12.50 2.56 -21.17
N SER A 939 12.97 1.32 -21.34
CA SER A 939 12.51 0.44 -22.42
C SER A 939 11.01 0.13 -22.32
N LEU A 940 10.50 -0.03 -21.10
CA LEU A 940 9.09 -0.27 -20.81
C LEU A 940 8.21 0.82 -21.45
N PHE A 941 8.57 2.09 -21.30
CA PHE A 941 7.83 3.23 -21.87
C PHE A 941 8.19 3.54 -23.33
N GLU A 942 9.47 3.54 -23.71
CA GLU A 942 9.90 3.80 -25.11
C GLU A 942 9.29 2.78 -26.10
N SER A 943 9.06 1.54 -25.66
CA SER A 943 8.44 0.49 -26.48
C SER A 943 7.02 0.82 -26.96
N ARG A 944 6.35 1.78 -26.33
CA ARG A 944 4.98 2.20 -26.68
C ARG A 944 4.91 3.10 -27.90
N SER A 945 6.05 3.48 -28.49
CA SER A 945 6.12 4.39 -29.64
C SER A 945 5.34 3.91 -30.87
N LYS A 946 5.24 2.59 -31.11
CA LYS A 946 4.63 2.03 -32.33
C LYS A 946 3.18 2.51 -32.54
N ASN A 947 2.33 2.33 -31.53
CA ASN A 947 0.89 2.64 -31.60
C ASN A 947 0.47 3.80 -30.69
N ARG A 948 1.32 4.24 -29.75
CA ARG A 948 1.07 5.34 -28.79
C ARG A 948 -0.27 5.21 -28.06
N MET A 949 -0.65 4.00 -27.70
CA MET A 949 -1.93 3.72 -27.03
C MET A 949 -1.91 3.96 -25.52
N GLY A 950 -0.76 4.35 -24.96
CA GLY A 950 -0.57 4.55 -23.52
C GLY A 950 -0.12 3.30 -22.77
N LEU A 951 0.35 3.52 -21.55
CA LEU A 951 0.80 2.51 -20.59
C LEU A 951 0.66 3.03 -19.16
N LEU A 952 0.08 2.21 -18.29
CA LEU A 952 0.15 2.34 -16.84
C LEU A 952 1.08 1.25 -16.29
N MET A 953 2.17 1.65 -15.63
CA MET A 953 3.08 0.69 -15.02
C MET A 953 2.50 0.09 -13.73
N TRP A 954 2.86 -1.16 -13.45
CA TRP A 954 2.65 -1.81 -12.16
C TRP A 954 3.96 -1.76 -11.38
N MET A 955 4.10 -0.92 -10.36
CA MET A 955 3.24 0.18 -9.89
C MET A 955 4.11 1.43 -9.82
N SER A 956 3.49 2.61 -9.69
CA SER A 956 4.25 3.86 -9.61
C SER A 956 4.51 4.34 -8.19
N HIS A 957 3.80 3.81 -7.21
CA HIS A 957 3.86 4.22 -5.81
C HIS A 957 3.89 3.01 -4.89
N SER A 958 4.76 3.03 -3.88
CA SER A 958 4.82 1.98 -2.86
C SER A 958 4.20 2.44 -1.55
N CYS A 959 3.19 1.72 -1.08
CA CYS A 959 2.52 2.00 0.19
C CYS A 959 3.33 1.57 1.43
N TRP A 960 4.38 0.79 1.25
CA TRP A 960 5.21 0.27 2.33
C TRP A 960 6.64 0.02 1.80
N PRO A 961 7.66 -0.19 2.65
CA PRO A 961 9.01 -0.47 2.16
C PRO A 961 9.01 -1.72 1.28
N SER A 962 9.25 -1.53 -0.03
CA SER A 962 9.18 -2.58 -1.04
C SER A 962 10.39 -2.55 -1.95
N MET A 963 10.60 -3.64 -2.68
CA MET A 963 11.66 -3.83 -3.67
C MET A 963 11.11 -4.10 -5.07
N VAL A 964 9.80 -4.02 -5.24
CA VAL A 964 9.12 -4.28 -6.50
C VAL A 964 8.28 -3.09 -6.90
N TRP A 965 8.04 -2.91 -8.20
CA TRP A 965 6.89 -2.15 -8.71
C TRP A 965 6.71 -0.77 -8.07
N GLN A 966 7.69 0.10 -8.23
CA GLN A 966 7.67 1.48 -7.75
C GLN A 966 8.57 2.34 -8.65
N THR A 967 8.53 3.67 -8.57
CA THR A 967 9.48 4.54 -9.30
C THR A 967 10.39 5.33 -8.37
N TYR A 968 9.82 5.78 -7.26
CA TYR A 968 10.48 6.23 -6.05
C TYR A 968 10.11 5.25 -4.94
N ASP A 969 10.94 5.13 -3.90
CA ASP A 969 10.65 4.20 -2.81
C ASP A 969 9.66 4.75 -1.77
N TYR A 970 9.27 3.91 -0.81
CA TYR A 970 8.40 4.29 0.31
C TYR A 970 8.87 5.53 1.10
N TYR A 971 10.16 5.81 1.09
CA TYR A 971 10.76 6.96 1.76
C TYR A 971 10.73 8.24 0.92
N LEU A 972 10.14 8.18 -0.27
CA LEU A 972 10.12 9.21 -1.31
C LEU A 972 11.49 9.48 -1.95
N GLU A 973 12.42 8.52 -1.94
CA GLU A 973 13.68 8.59 -2.68
C GLU A 973 13.45 8.26 -4.16
N PRO A 974 13.72 9.19 -5.11
CA PRO A 974 13.64 8.90 -6.53
C PRO A 974 14.74 7.92 -6.96
N THR A 975 14.37 6.70 -7.41
CA THR A 975 15.35 5.71 -7.88
C THR A 975 15.74 5.95 -9.35
N ALA A 976 16.63 5.14 -9.91
CA ALA A 976 16.95 5.24 -11.33
C ALA A 976 15.75 4.99 -12.25
N ALA A 977 14.74 4.23 -11.78
CA ALA A 977 13.49 4.03 -12.51
C ALA A 977 12.73 5.35 -12.73
N TYR A 978 12.68 6.22 -11.72
CA TYR A 978 12.06 7.55 -11.81
C TYR A 978 12.62 8.36 -12.99
N PHE A 979 13.95 8.45 -13.09
CA PHE A 979 14.61 9.26 -14.11
C PHE A 979 14.54 8.62 -15.50
N ALA A 980 14.58 7.30 -15.57
CA ALA A 980 14.36 6.56 -16.81
C ALA A 980 12.97 6.82 -17.40
N ILE A 981 11.94 6.81 -16.57
CA ILE A 981 10.57 7.08 -16.97
C ILE A 981 10.38 8.55 -17.33
N LYS A 982 10.92 9.46 -16.51
CA LYS A 982 10.93 10.89 -16.79
C LYS A 982 11.46 11.18 -18.18
N LYS A 983 12.56 10.51 -18.56
CA LYS A 983 13.18 10.59 -19.88
C LYS A 983 12.30 9.98 -20.98
N ALA A 984 11.86 8.73 -20.82
CA ALA A 984 11.06 8.01 -21.81
C ALA A 984 9.67 8.61 -22.06
N SER A 985 9.17 9.41 -21.11
CA SER A 985 7.83 10.01 -21.15
C SER A 985 7.83 11.49 -21.55
N GLU A 986 8.98 12.04 -21.99
CA GLU A 986 9.04 13.40 -22.54
C GLU A 986 7.95 13.62 -23.62
N PRO A 987 7.25 14.78 -23.65
CA PRO A 987 6.21 15.04 -24.64
C PRO A 987 6.69 14.95 -26.10
N LEU A 988 7.95 15.32 -26.35
CA LEU A 988 8.68 15.14 -27.60
C LEU A 988 10.02 14.47 -27.27
N HIS A 989 10.22 13.25 -27.74
CA HIS A 989 11.30 12.38 -27.27
C HIS A 989 12.10 11.79 -28.43
N ILE A 990 13.44 11.74 -28.29
CA ILE A 990 14.31 10.97 -29.18
C ILE A 990 14.77 9.68 -28.50
N GLN A 991 14.58 8.56 -29.19
CA GLN A 991 14.85 7.22 -28.66
C GLN A 991 15.54 6.32 -29.70
N TRP A 992 16.16 5.25 -29.23
CA TRP A 992 16.63 4.14 -30.05
C TRP A 992 15.69 2.94 -29.90
N ASN A 993 15.26 2.38 -31.03
CA ASN A 993 14.49 1.15 -31.08
C ASN A 993 15.44 -0.06 -31.23
N PRO A 994 15.71 -0.83 -30.16
CA PRO A 994 16.62 -1.98 -30.19
C PRO A 994 16.11 -3.18 -31.02
N ALA A 995 14.84 -3.18 -31.44
CA ALA A 995 14.30 -4.22 -32.30
C ALA A 995 14.64 -3.98 -33.79
N THR A 996 14.78 -2.72 -34.21
CA THR A 996 15.01 -2.34 -35.62
C THR A 996 16.33 -1.61 -35.88
N ASP A 997 17.03 -1.21 -34.82
CA ASP A 997 18.21 -0.33 -34.86
C ASP A 997 17.92 1.03 -35.51
N GLU A 998 16.70 1.54 -35.33
CA GLU A 998 16.29 2.85 -35.81
C GLU A 998 16.27 3.86 -34.64
N VAL A 999 16.68 5.09 -34.92
CA VAL A 999 16.44 6.26 -34.08
C VAL A 999 15.08 6.83 -34.46
N GLU A 1000 14.24 6.99 -33.46
CA GLU A 1000 12.86 7.46 -33.58
C GLU A 1000 12.70 8.81 -32.86
N VAL A 1001 11.92 9.70 -33.46
CA VAL A 1001 11.36 10.87 -32.77
C VAL A 1001 9.88 10.61 -32.51
N VAL A 1002 9.51 10.53 -31.24
CA VAL A 1002 8.15 10.25 -30.77
C VAL A 1002 7.55 11.54 -30.22
N ASN A 1003 6.39 11.93 -30.74
CA ASN A 1003 5.68 13.12 -30.30
C ASN A 1003 4.30 12.72 -29.79
N TYR A 1004 4.14 12.79 -28.48
CA TYR A 1004 2.88 12.45 -27.81
C TYR A 1004 1.93 13.64 -27.75
N SER A 1005 2.43 14.81 -27.35
CA SER A 1005 1.58 15.98 -27.04
C SER A 1005 2.25 17.34 -27.22
N ALA A 1006 3.34 17.42 -27.99
CA ALA A 1006 4.14 18.64 -28.14
C ALA A 1006 3.72 19.54 -29.32
N GLY A 1007 2.52 19.34 -29.87
CA GLY A 1007 2.05 20.02 -31.08
C GLY A 1007 2.84 19.62 -32.33
N THR A 1008 2.64 20.34 -33.43
CA THR A 1008 3.44 20.11 -34.65
C THR A 1008 4.79 20.82 -34.56
N ARG A 1009 5.86 20.06 -34.79
CA ARG A 1009 7.25 20.52 -34.70
C ARG A 1009 7.96 20.28 -36.04
N ASN A 1010 8.55 21.34 -36.60
CA ASN A 1010 9.19 21.30 -37.92
C ASN A 1010 10.67 21.65 -37.81
N ASN A 1011 11.47 21.14 -38.75
CA ASN A 1011 12.90 21.38 -38.87
C ASN A 1011 13.70 20.97 -37.63
N LEU A 1012 13.29 19.89 -36.96
CA LEU A 1012 14.08 19.29 -35.89
C LEU A 1012 15.33 18.65 -36.49
N THR A 1013 16.43 18.66 -35.74
CA THR A 1013 17.66 17.98 -36.13
C THR A 1013 17.96 16.86 -35.15
N ALA A 1014 17.85 15.62 -35.62
CA ALA A 1014 18.26 14.43 -34.89
C ALA A 1014 19.73 14.14 -35.18
N LYS A 1015 20.54 13.97 -34.13
CA LYS A 1015 21.96 13.60 -34.20
C LYS A 1015 22.20 12.38 -33.34
N VAL A 1016 23.00 11.44 -33.83
CA VAL A 1016 23.43 10.24 -33.09
C VAL A 1016 24.94 10.03 -33.23
N GLN A 1017 25.55 9.56 -32.15
CA GLN A 1017 26.91 9.04 -32.12
C GLN A 1017 26.94 7.62 -31.53
N ILE A 1018 27.75 6.74 -32.11
CA ILE A 1018 28.18 5.48 -31.51
C ILE A 1018 29.61 5.69 -31.00
N LEU A 1019 29.83 5.45 -29.71
CA LEU A 1019 31.06 5.76 -28.99
C LEU A 1019 31.67 4.49 -28.43
N ASN A 1020 32.98 4.34 -28.55
CA ASN A 1020 33.72 3.31 -27.82
C ASN A 1020 33.76 3.60 -26.32
N MET A 1021 34.20 2.62 -25.54
CA MET A 1021 34.29 2.71 -24.07
C MET A 1021 35.24 3.82 -23.60
N ASP A 1022 36.24 4.18 -24.42
CA ASP A 1022 37.14 5.31 -24.18
C ASP A 1022 36.55 6.68 -24.59
N GLY A 1023 35.31 6.72 -25.08
CA GLY A 1023 34.65 7.93 -25.56
C GLY A 1023 35.01 8.34 -26.98
N SER A 1024 35.84 7.58 -27.71
CA SER A 1024 36.10 7.85 -29.12
C SER A 1024 34.87 7.58 -29.99
N VAL A 1025 34.57 8.48 -30.93
CA VAL A 1025 33.42 8.33 -31.85
C VAL A 1025 33.78 7.31 -32.93
N ALA A 1026 33.06 6.18 -32.94
CA ALA A 1026 33.19 5.15 -33.97
C ALA A 1026 32.31 5.44 -35.18
N TRP A 1027 31.15 6.07 -34.96
CA TRP A 1027 30.20 6.43 -36.02
C TRP A 1027 29.33 7.62 -35.60
N GLU A 1028 28.92 8.45 -36.55
CA GLU A 1028 28.07 9.63 -36.33
C GLU A 1028 27.13 9.84 -37.52
N LYS A 1029 25.90 10.28 -37.25
CA LYS A 1029 24.94 10.68 -38.30
C LYS A 1029 23.99 11.75 -37.81
N THR A 1030 23.54 12.59 -38.73
CA THR A 1030 22.56 13.66 -38.51
C THR A 1030 21.47 13.60 -39.57
N ALA A 1031 20.22 13.88 -39.18
CA ALA A 1031 19.07 13.98 -40.08
C ALA A 1031 18.12 15.10 -39.64
N THR A 1032 17.47 15.74 -40.61
CA THR A 1032 16.34 16.64 -40.34
C THR A 1032 15.04 15.84 -40.29
N VAL A 1033 14.17 16.14 -39.33
CA VAL A 1033 12.90 15.46 -39.12
C VAL A 1033 11.79 16.47 -38.79
N ASN A 1034 10.60 16.26 -39.35
CA ASN A 1034 9.39 16.97 -38.96
C ASN A 1034 8.50 15.97 -38.23
N SER A 1035 7.92 16.37 -37.10
CA SER A 1035 7.06 15.49 -36.29
C SER A 1035 5.75 16.20 -35.98
N ARG A 1036 4.64 15.59 -36.39
CA ARG A 1036 3.30 16.03 -35.98
C ARG A 1036 2.99 15.47 -34.59
N GLU A 1037 2.02 16.06 -33.92
CA GLU A 1037 1.50 15.46 -32.69
C GLU A 1037 0.91 14.08 -32.98
N ASP A 1038 1.05 13.16 -32.02
CA ASP A 1038 0.65 11.75 -32.14
C ASP A 1038 1.32 11.03 -33.33
N THR A 1039 2.62 11.24 -33.51
CA THR A 1039 3.42 10.48 -34.50
C THR A 1039 4.73 9.92 -33.94
N THR A 1040 5.24 8.91 -34.66
CA THR A 1040 6.58 8.35 -34.47
C THR A 1040 7.29 8.37 -35.80
N GLU A 1041 8.34 9.17 -35.90
CA GLU A 1041 9.12 9.38 -37.12
C GLU A 1041 10.45 8.66 -37.02
N LYS A 1042 10.73 7.78 -37.98
CA LYS A 1042 12.01 7.06 -38.08
C LYS A 1042 12.98 7.90 -38.89
N CYS A 1043 14.04 8.41 -38.27
CA CYS A 1043 14.90 9.39 -38.93
C CYS A 1043 16.30 8.89 -39.28
N ILE A 1044 16.85 7.94 -38.51
CA ILE A 1044 18.20 7.42 -38.74
C ILE A 1044 18.22 5.91 -38.47
N ARG A 1045 18.75 5.10 -39.38
CA ARG A 1045 19.12 3.70 -39.10
C ARG A 1045 20.58 3.64 -38.67
N LEU A 1046 20.86 2.99 -37.55
CA LEU A 1046 22.21 2.82 -37.00
C LEU A 1046 23.00 1.82 -37.84
N GLU A 1047 24.29 2.11 -37.99
CA GLU A 1047 25.27 1.22 -38.64
C GLU A 1047 26.40 1.00 -37.63
N PHE A 1048 26.64 -0.24 -37.23
CA PHE A 1048 27.64 -0.60 -36.21
C PHE A 1048 28.97 -0.98 -36.89
N PRO A 1049 30.04 -0.19 -36.72
CA PRO A 1049 31.36 -0.51 -37.29
C PRO A 1049 31.99 -1.76 -36.65
N GLU A 1050 32.93 -2.39 -37.35
CA GLU A 1050 33.64 -3.59 -36.84
C GLU A 1050 34.61 -3.28 -35.69
N ASN A 1051 35.08 -2.02 -35.56
CA ASN A 1051 36.08 -1.60 -34.57
C ASN A 1051 35.49 -1.15 -33.23
N LEU A 1052 34.28 -1.58 -32.89
CA LEU A 1052 33.63 -1.25 -31.62
C LEU A 1052 34.30 -1.97 -30.44
N SER A 1053 34.44 -1.27 -29.33
CA SER A 1053 34.80 -1.90 -28.05
C SER A 1053 33.71 -2.84 -27.56
N GLN A 1054 34.09 -3.79 -26.69
CA GLN A 1054 33.19 -4.82 -26.20
C GLN A 1054 31.90 -4.27 -25.59
N VAL A 1055 32.00 -3.16 -24.87
CA VAL A 1055 30.88 -2.29 -24.50
C VAL A 1055 31.07 -0.96 -25.23
N HIS A 1056 30.00 -0.41 -25.78
CA HIS A 1056 29.97 0.85 -26.51
C HIS A 1056 28.68 1.60 -26.18
N PHE A 1057 28.64 2.89 -26.49
CA PHE A 1057 27.54 3.77 -26.09
C PHE A 1057 26.86 4.39 -27.31
N LEU A 1058 25.57 4.70 -27.17
CA LEU A 1058 24.81 5.53 -28.10
C LEU A 1058 24.49 6.84 -27.41
N LYS A 1059 24.76 7.96 -28.07
CA LYS A 1059 24.32 9.28 -27.60
C LYS A 1059 23.47 9.94 -28.68
N LEU A 1060 22.24 10.31 -28.31
CA LEU A 1060 21.24 10.91 -29.17
C LEU A 1060 20.96 12.34 -28.74
N TRP A 1061 20.74 13.23 -29.70
CA TRP A 1061 20.25 14.59 -29.49
C TRP A 1061 19.17 14.92 -30.51
N LEU A 1062 18.13 15.59 -30.04
CA LEU A 1062 17.12 16.26 -30.86
C LEU A 1062 17.22 17.75 -30.58
N THR A 1063 17.45 18.54 -31.62
CA THR A 1063 17.55 20.00 -31.48
C THR A 1063 16.50 20.72 -32.30
N GLU A 1064 16.00 21.82 -31.74
CA GLU A 1064 15.10 22.78 -32.39
C GLU A 1064 15.73 24.17 -32.25
N ASN A 1065 15.97 24.85 -33.37
CA ASN A 1065 16.60 26.18 -33.39
C ASN A 1065 17.95 26.25 -32.62
N GLY A 1066 18.72 25.16 -32.63
CA GLY A 1066 20.01 25.05 -31.94
C GLY A 1066 19.92 24.68 -30.45
N ASN A 1067 18.73 24.60 -29.87
CA ASN A 1067 18.52 24.17 -28.49
C ASN A 1067 18.23 22.67 -28.44
N VAL A 1068 18.81 21.96 -27.48
CA VAL A 1068 18.48 20.55 -27.21
C VAL A 1068 17.09 20.50 -26.58
N VAL A 1069 16.16 19.82 -27.25
CA VAL A 1069 14.78 19.61 -26.77
C VAL A 1069 14.57 18.20 -26.22
N SER A 1070 15.40 17.25 -26.62
CA SER A 1070 15.49 15.90 -26.05
C SER A 1070 16.89 15.34 -26.31
N ASP A 1071 17.40 14.54 -25.38
CA ASP A 1071 18.66 13.82 -25.50
C ASP A 1071 18.56 12.48 -24.76
N ASN A 1072 19.30 11.48 -25.22
CA ASN A 1072 19.26 10.14 -24.61
C ASN A 1072 20.62 9.44 -24.72
N PHE A 1073 20.91 8.56 -23.78
CA PHE A 1073 22.20 7.85 -23.69
C PHE A 1073 22.00 6.38 -23.38
N TYR A 1074 22.51 5.49 -24.23
CA TYR A 1074 22.38 4.04 -24.08
C TYR A 1074 23.75 3.39 -23.99
N HIS A 1075 23.79 2.23 -23.34
CA HIS A 1075 24.95 1.34 -23.37
C HIS A 1075 24.55 0.04 -24.07
N ARG A 1076 25.47 -0.49 -24.88
CA ARG A 1076 25.30 -1.71 -25.67
C ARG A 1076 26.61 -2.50 -25.62
N SER A 1077 26.56 -3.76 -25.97
CA SER A 1077 27.72 -4.65 -26.01
C SER A 1077 27.72 -5.49 -27.29
N LEU A 1078 28.91 -5.98 -27.68
CA LEU A 1078 29.04 -6.91 -28.81
C LEU A 1078 28.41 -8.27 -28.48
N GLU A 1079 28.60 -8.74 -27.24
CA GLU A 1079 27.85 -9.84 -26.67
C GLU A 1079 26.64 -9.28 -25.91
N GLU A 1080 25.43 -9.54 -26.40
CA GLU A 1080 24.19 -8.96 -25.89
C GLU A 1080 24.02 -9.13 -24.37
N ASN A 1081 23.79 -8.00 -23.69
CA ASN A 1081 23.62 -7.87 -22.24
C ASN A 1081 24.84 -8.31 -21.40
N ASN A 1082 26.05 -8.31 -21.97
CA ASN A 1082 27.30 -8.48 -21.22
C ASN A 1082 28.08 -7.15 -21.17
N TYR A 1083 28.02 -6.48 -20.02
CA TYR A 1083 28.62 -5.18 -19.78
C TYR A 1083 29.85 -5.24 -18.87
N GLN A 1084 30.36 -6.43 -18.56
CA GLN A 1084 31.43 -6.59 -17.57
C GLN A 1084 32.75 -5.91 -17.97
N ALA A 1085 32.96 -5.63 -19.26
CA ALA A 1085 34.11 -4.84 -19.72
C ALA A 1085 34.13 -3.42 -19.11
N LEU A 1086 33.00 -2.89 -18.65
CA LEU A 1086 32.93 -1.62 -17.91
C LEU A 1086 33.79 -1.61 -16.65
N LYS A 1087 34.11 -2.78 -16.05
CA LYS A 1087 35.05 -2.88 -14.91
C LYS A 1087 36.46 -2.39 -15.24
N GLN A 1088 36.80 -2.27 -16.52
CA GLN A 1088 38.09 -1.77 -17.00
C GLN A 1088 38.11 -0.24 -17.12
N LEU A 1089 36.96 0.45 -16.95
CA LEU A 1089 36.91 1.90 -17.00
C LEU A 1089 37.71 2.52 -15.85
N PRO A 1090 38.59 3.49 -16.14
CA PRO A 1090 39.23 4.29 -15.11
C PRO A 1090 38.21 5.05 -14.25
N GLN A 1091 38.56 5.24 -12.98
CA GLN A 1091 37.84 6.13 -12.07
C GLN A 1091 38.01 7.60 -12.51
N VAL A 1092 36.90 8.32 -12.60
CA VAL A 1092 36.81 9.72 -13.01
C VAL A 1092 36.65 10.61 -11.77
N SER A 1093 37.31 11.76 -11.79
CA SER A 1093 37.11 12.83 -10.79
C SER A 1093 36.41 14.00 -11.49
N LEU A 1094 35.15 14.22 -11.16
CA LEU A 1094 34.35 15.29 -11.78
C LEU A 1094 34.71 16.65 -11.17
N ASN A 1095 34.65 17.70 -11.99
CA ASN A 1095 34.59 19.05 -11.49
C ASN A 1095 33.15 19.33 -11.03
N CYS A 1096 32.97 19.72 -9.77
CA CYS A 1096 31.65 20.02 -9.20
C CYS A 1096 31.61 21.46 -8.70
N GLN A 1097 30.56 22.20 -9.06
CA GLN A 1097 30.20 23.49 -8.47
C GLN A 1097 28.74 23.41 -8.04
N SER A 1098 28.43 23.79 -6.80
CA SER A 1098 27.08 23.81 -6.26
C SER A 1098 26.78 25.16 -5.64
N GLU A 1099 25.52 25.60 -5.78
CA GLU A 1099 24.99 26.79 -5.12
C GLU A 1099 23.56 26.48 -4.71
N ALA A 1100 23.18 26.84 -3.48
CA ALA A 1100 21.84 26.65 -2.94
C ALA A 1100 21.31 27.96 -2.38
N SER A 1101 20.03 28.23 -2.57
CA SER A 1101 19.35 29.39 -2.02
C SER A 1101 17.96 28.99 -1.50
N ARG A 1102 17.51 29.67 -0.46
CA ARG A 1102 16.18 29.52 0.13
C ARG A 1102 15.40 30.81 -0.03
N ASN A 1103 14.16 30.74 -0.51
CA ASN A 1103 13.27 31.90 -0.58
C ASN A 1103 12.55 32.14 0.77
N GLU A 1104 11.81 33.25 0.88
CA GLU A 1104 11.06 33.60 2.10
C GLU A 1104 9.94 32.60 2.46
N LYS A 1105 9.46 31.83 1.47
CA LYS A 1105 8.43 30.80 1.66
C LYS A 1105 8.99 29.46 2.12
N GLY A 1106 10.31 29.36 2.30
CA GLY A 1106 10.98 28.11 2.66
C GLY A 1106 11.15 27.14 1.49
N ASP A 1107 11.03 27.59 0.23
CA ASP A 1107 11.42 26.76 -0.91
C ASP A 1107 12.93 26.89 -1.12
N TRP A 1108 13.59 25.73 -1.18
CA TRP A 1108 14.99 25.66 -1.56
C TRP A 1108 15.13 25.41 -3.06
N THR A 1109 16.11 26.07 -3.66
CA THR A 1109 16.57 25.80 -5.01
C THR A 1109 18.09 25.66 -4.99
N ALA A 1110 18.61 24.67 -5.71
CA ALA A 1110 20.04 24.52 -5.90
C ALA A 1110 20.40 24.25 -7.34
N THR A 1111 21.59 24.68 -7.73
CA THR A 1111 22.20 24.38 -9.01
C THR A 1111 23.49 23.61 -8.76
N VAL A 1112 23.59 22.40 -9.32
CA VAL A 1112 24.80 21.58 -9.30
C VAL A 1112 25.33 21.45 -10.73
N THR A 1113 26.48 22.04 -10.98
CA THR A 1113 27.20 21.97 -12.24
C THR A 1113 28.29 20.91 -12.16
N LEU A 1114 28.20 19.90 -13.02
CA LEU A 1114 29.18 18.82 -13.14
C LEU A 1114 29.85 18.87 -14.51
N GLU A 1115 31.16 18.72 -14.53
CA GLU A 1115 31.96 18.61 -15.76
C GLU A 1115 32.88 17.39 -15.65
N ASN A 1116 33.01 16.66 -16.75
CA ASN A 1116 33.94 15.54 -16.87
C ASN A 1116 35.26 15.98 -17.53
N PRO A 1117 36.34 16.26 -16.76
CA PRO A 1117 37.63 16.63 -17.32
C PRO A 1117 38.44 15.43 -17.83
N ALA A 1118 38.00 14.19 -17.58
CA ALA A 1118 38.73 12.99 -17.95
C ALA A 1118 38.59 12.67 -19.45
N SER A 1119 39.42 11.77 -19.93
CA SER A 1119 39.39 11.27 -21.31
C SER A 1119 38.45 10.09 -21.52
N VAL A 1120 37.74 9.63 -20.49
CA VAL A 1120 36.77 8.53 -20.55
C VAL A 1120 35.41 9.00 -20.03
N PRO A 1121 34.29 8.38 -20.43
CA PRO A 1121 32.97 8.71 -19.92
C PRO A 1121 32.84 8.49 -18.40
N ALA A 1122 32.04 9.34 -17.75
CA ALA A 1122 31.56 9.14 -16.38
C ALA A 1122 30.11 8.65 -16.43
N LEU A 1123 29.81 7.53 -15.78
CA LEU A 1123 28.57 6.79 -15.95
C LEU A 1123 27.73 6.73 -14.66
N MET A 1124 26.41 6.71 -14.82
CA MET A 1124 25.41 6.62 -13.72
C MET A 1124 25.65 7.66 -12.62
N ILE A 1125 25.94 8.89 -13.02
CA ILE A 1125 26.18 9.99 -12.08
C ILE A 1125 24.90 10.25 -11.29
N ARG A 1126 24.98 10.08 -9.97
CA ARG A 1126 23.91 10.36 -9.03
C ARG A 1126 24.27 11.57 -8.16
N VAL A 1127 23.36 12.53 -8.05
CA VAL A 1127 23.40 13.61 -7.05
C VAL A 1127 22.41 13.27 -5.94
N ASN A 1128 22.87 13.28 -4.69
CA ASN A 1128 22.08 13.07 -3.49
C ASN A 1128 22.30 14.26 -2.54
N VAL A 1129 21.25 14.74 -1.88
CA VAL A 1129 21.33 15.88 -0.94
C VAL A 1129 21.06 15.38 0.47
N THR A 1130 21.99 15.65 1.39
CA THR A 1130 21.89 15.23 2.80
C THR A 1130 22.06 16.41 3.75
N GLY A 1131 21.68 16.24 5.01
CA GLY A 1131 21.99 17.19 6.07
C GLY A 1131 23.46 17.12 6.48
N ASP A 1132 24.03 18.29 6.80
CA ASP A 1132 25.40 18.44 7.28
C ASP A 1132 25.64 17.87 8.68
N LYS A 1133 24.61 17.82 9.54
CA LYS A 1133 24.75 17.33 10.93
C LYS A 1133 24.26 15.90 11.10
N ASP A 1134 23.13 15.53 10.49
CA ASP A 1134 22.54 14.20 10.62
C ASP A 1134 23.04 13.20 9.56
N GLY A 1135 23.52 13.68 8.40
CA GLY A 1135 23.91 12.84 7.27
C GLY A 1135 22.72 12.16 6.58
N ASP A 1136 21.48 12.50 6.94
CA ASP A 1136 20.27 11.92 6.37
C ASP A 1136 19.83 12.68 5.13
N GLN A 1137 19.17 11.98 4.21
CA GLN A 1137 18.70 12.58 2.97
C GLN A 1137 17.64 13.65 3.21
N PHE A 1138 17.57 14.64 2.34
CA PHE A 1138 16.42 15.54 2.27
C PHE A 1138 15.39 14.93 1.33
N LEU A 1139 14.27 14.48 1.88
CA LEU A 1139 13.17 13.85 1.15
C LEU A 1139 11.84 14.42 1.64
N PRO A 1140 10.86 14.65 0.74
CA PRO A 1140 10.95 14.52 -0.72
C PRO A 1140 11.83 15.59 -1.40
N ILE A 1141 12.29 15.33 -2.62
CA ILE A 1141 13.18 16.21 -3.37
C ILE A 1141 13.03 16.03 -4.89
N LEU A 1142 13.02 17.13 -5.63
CA LEU A 1142 12.86 17.14 -7.09
C LEU A 1142 14.19 17.49 -7.76
N TYR A 1143 14.67 16.59 -8.62
CA TYR A 1143 15.86 16.80 -9.46
C TYR A 1143 15.44 17.03 -10.92
N SER A 1144 16.08 18.00 -11.59
CA SER A 1144 15.87 18.19 -13.04
C SER A 1144 16.32 16.98 -13.84
N ASP A 1145 17.41 16.32 -13.41
CA ASP A 1145 17.90 15.05 -13.96
C ASP A 1145 18.84 14.35 -12.96
N ASN A 1146 18.98 13.03 -13.07
CA ASN A 1146 19.86 12.19 -12.24
C ASN A 1146 20.16 10.86 -12.95
N TYR A 1147 21.13 10.08 -12.46
CA TYR A 1147 21.57 8.81 -13.07
C TYR A 1147 22.02 8.94 -14.55
N PHE A 1148 22.62 10.07 -14.93
CA PHE A 1148 23.04 10.37 -16.30
C PHE A 1148 24.51 10.05 -16.55
N ALA A 1149 24.93 10.10 -17.82
CA ALA A 1149 26.33 10.02 -18.22
C ALA A 1149 26.87 11.38 -18.66
N LEU A 1150 28.18 11.59 -18.48
CA LEU A 1150 28.94 12.71 -19.05
C LEU A 1150 30.10 12.19 -19.89
N LEU A 1151 30.09 12.49 -21.18
CA LEU A 1151 31.22 12.21 -22.08
C LEU A 1151 32.42 13.11 -21.74
N PRO A 1152 33.64 12.77 -22.22
CA PRO A 1152 34.80 13.63 -22.05
C PRO A 1152 34.52 15.09 -22.45
N LYS A 1153 34.84 16.03 -21.56
CA LYS A 1153 34.62 17.48 -21.71
C LYS A 1153 33.15 17.94 -21.71
N GLU A 1154 32.19 17.04 -21.49
CA GLU A 1154 30.81 17.45 -21.32
C GLU A 1154 30.60 18.07 -19.94
N LYS A 1155 29.65 19.00 -19.91
CA LYS A 1155 29.19 19.71 -18.73
C LYS A 1155 27.67 19.60 -18.66
N LYS A 1156 27.14 19.40 -17.46
CA LYS A 1156 25.70 19.41 -17.20
C LYS A 1156 25.38 20.20 -15.95
N VAL A 1157 24.26 20.89 -16.00
CA VAL A 1157 23.72 21.68 -14.90
C VAL A 1157 22.45 20.99 -14.43
N ILE A 1158 22.38 20.68 -13.14
CA ILE A 1158 21.25 20.03 -12.49
C ILE A 1158 20.61 21.05 -11.56
N THR A 1159 19.30 21.25 -11.69
CA THR A 1159 18.53 22.06 -10.76
C THR A 1159 17.80 21.16 -9.78
N ILE A 1160 17.81 21.51 -8.49
CA ILE A 1160 17.26 20.69 -7.41
C ILE A 1160 16.32 21.57 -6.58
N ARG A 1161 15.18 21.02 -6.14
CA ARG A 1161 14.19 21.73 -5.32
C ARG A 1161 13.67 20.85 -4.19
N TRP A 1162 13.53 21.42 -3.00
CA TRP A 1162 12.95 20.77 -1.81
C TRP A 1162 12.35 21.83 -0.88
N LYS A 1163 11.65 21.42 0.19
CA LYS A 1163 11.10 22.35 1.17
C LYS A 1163 11.98 22.44 2.42
N ASP A 1164 11.97 23.59 3.07
CA ASP A 1164 12.73 23.83 4.31
C ASP A 1164 12.34 22.84 5.41
N VAL A 1165 11.07 22.44 5.44
CA VAL A 1165 10.53 21.40 6.34
C VAL A 1165 11.21 20.04 6.17
N ASP A 1166 11.80 19.74 5.01
CA ASP A 1166 12.46 18.45 4.76
C ASP A 1166 13.93 18.44 5.22
N THR A 1167 14.48 19.61 5.55
CA THR A 1167 15.89 19.77 5.97
C THR A 1167 16.14 19.36 7.41
N ARG A 1168 15.08 19.31 8.24
CA ARG A 1168 15.15 19.09 9.69
C ARG A 1168 16.12 20.07 10.40
N GLY A 1169 16.31 21.27 9.84
CA GLY A 1169 17.23 22.29 10.37
C GLY A 1169 18.72 22.07 10.02
N ASN A 1170 19.02 21.24 9.03
CA ASN A 1170 20.37 21.03 8.49
C ASN A 1170 20.63 21.94 7.28
N ASN A 1171 21.90 22.24 7.03
CA ASN A 1171 22.31 22.80 5.74
C ASN A 1171 22.48 21.67 4.71
N PRO A 1172 22.22 21.93 3.41
CA PRO A 1172 22.40 20.93 2.37
C PRO A 1172 23.88 20.61 2.14
N THR A 1173 24.19 19.31 2.05
CA THR A 1173 25.44 18.74 1.55
C THR A 1173 25.16 17.99 0.25
N PHE A 1174 25.93 18.25 -0.80
CA PHE A 1174 25.76 17.62 -2.11
C PHE A 1174 26.74 16.45 -2.25
N ASN A 1175 26.20 15.23 -2.27
CA ASN A 1175 26.96 14.01 -2.47
C ASN A 1175 26.81 13.54 -3.92
N ILE A 1176 27.92 13.42 -4.64
CA ILE A 1176 27.97 12.98 -6.03
C ILE A 1176 28.66 11.62 -6.08
N SER A 1177 27.96 10.63 -6.62
CA SER A 1177 28.47 9.28 -6.86
C SER A 1177 28.23 8.87 -8.31
N GLY A 1178 28.76 7.73 -8.71
CA GLY A 1178 28.52 7.13 -10.02
C GLY A 1178 29.36 5.87 -10.21
N TYR A 1179 29.06 5.09 -11.24
CA TYR A 1179 29.65 3.75 -11.44
C TYR A 1179 31.19 3.78 -11.47
N ASN A 1180 31.76 4.75 -12.17
CA ASN A 1180 33.21 4.96 -12.24
C ASN A 1180 33.60 6.37 -11.76
N VAL A 1181 32.86 6.96 -10.83
CA VAL A 1181 33.12 8.31 -10.31
C VAL A 1181 33.63 8.21 -8.88
N LYS A 1182 34.73 8.89 -8.58
CA LYS A 1182 35.17 9.06 -7.18
C LYS A 1182 34.14 9.90 -6.44
N GLU A 1183 33.65 9.41 -5.31
CA GLU A 1183 32.66 10.12 -4.50
C GLU A 1183 33.14 11.54 -4.14
N ILE A 1184 32.26 12.53 -4.32
CA ILE A 1184 32.49 13.94 -3.99
C ILE A 1184 31.42 14.34 -2.97
N SER A 1185 31.81 15.04 -1.91
CA SER A 1185 30.89 15.68 -0.96
C SER A 1185 31.23 17.18 -0.91
N LYS A 1186 30.22 18.03 -1.10
CA LYS A 1186 30.36 19.48 -1.28
C LYS A 1186 29.38 20.30 -0.46
#